data_AF-A0A9P9Q1D7-F1
#
_entry.id   AF-A0A9P9Q1D7-F1
#
_cell.length_a   1.000
_cell.length_b   1.000
_cell.length_c   1.000
_cell.angle_alpha   90.00
_cell.angle_beta   90.00
_cell.angle_gamma   90.00
#
_symmetry.space_group_name_H-M   'P 1'
#
loop_
_entity.id
_entity.type
_entity.pdbx_description
1 polymer ?
#
loop_
_entity_poly.entity_id
_entity_poly.type
_entity_poly.pdbx_seq_one_letter_code
_entity_poly.pdbx_strand_id
1 'polypeptide(L)'
;MASGTEKKKTIIFFHPDLGIGGAERLVIDAAVGLQNRGHKVVIFTSHCDPKHCFDEARDGTLDVRVRGNWLIPASIFSRFTIICAILRQLHIIFATYYYSEFKKLKPDAFFVDQLSAGLPWLAYLYPEPRILFYCHFPDLLLAQGRSAWWKRMYRIPFDFIEQWSMSFADSIAVNSGFTKGVVGSVWPDLVAEKDLQIVYPCVDTKEKKTDFVDDPVAAWQEKSILLSINRFERKKDIGLAIKAYAGLEKKERENVMLVLAGGYDNRVQENVVYHKELVQMAETMGLKTATTKTIVTALNVPDDVDILFLLSVPNALKDILLKSARLLVYTPSNEHFGIVPLEAMLAGVPVLAANTGGPLETVVEGKTGWLCPPEDTKSWTAVMNNVLHKMSDKDIKKMGSAGIDRVKSEFSDVKMAERLDEIITAMADVPRRSCIQISMFSMTVLLVIYDTGYYVYKSQNEEIYAKGIQKKLLPPFTYSALAVMKSDTKYEAVVVGAGPAGIAVVGNLLEQNKKPILWVDHELKAGRLNKYYREVPSNTKVKRFISYAEGVAPFREVAKETPTPNAYTHLKSLDQEDTCHIAQAADLCLMLTKGLDESKGVHKQLGDVSGASWTDSNKWDVTINSPDEKFPGPTTVSADLLVLCTGSSPTTRPLPVDNLTDIGLDPALNPPLLAKILPSKEAQTVGVIGASHSAILVLRNLYNLASSSHPNLRVLWFTRHPLRYAEERDGWILRDNTGLKGAVATWAKENLEEDVMPSSDVSKYIKKISTHTDEEAAYQRFLPSCTHVVQAVGFKQDKVPILKRNGEDLEVKYNNKTAGFADAKGEKVKGLYAAGIAWPEQVTDPEGNVELAVGLAKFMKYLKRVTPEWTSK
;
A
#
# COMPACT_ATOMS: atom_id res chain seq x y z
N MET A 1 -25.18 5.23 47.20
CA MET A 1 -24.05 4.28 47.18
C MET A 1 -22.78 5.10 47.32
N ALA A 2 -21.88 4.71 48.21
CA ALA A 2 -20.75 5.53 48.66
C ALA A 2 -19.78 5.87 47.50
N SER A 3 -19.50 7.16 47.34
CA SER A 3 -18.44 7.70 46.47
C SER A 3 -17.08 7.26 47.02
N GLY A 4 -16.49 6.22 46.43
CA GLY A 4 -15.10 5.88 46.68
C GLY A 4 -14.23 7.07 46.28
N THR A 5 -13.52 7.66 47.23
CA THR A 5 -12.51 8.69 46.96
C THR A 5 -11.47 8.11 46.01
N GLU A 6 -11.45 8.59 44.76
CA GLU A 6 -10.43 8.22 43.78
C GLU A 6 -9.04 8.46 44.36
N LYS A 7 -8.18 7.43 44.31
CA LYS A 7 -6.82 7.51 44.80
C LYS A 7 -6.06 8.54 43.96
N LYS A 8 -5.64 9.65 44.57
CA LYS A 8 -4.79 10.65 43.92
C LYS A 8 -3.49 9.98 43.45
N LYS A 9 -3.21 10.14 42.16
CA LYS A 9 -2.04 9.56 41.47
C LYS A 9 -1.07 10.66 41.05
N THR A 10 0.21 10.35 40.96
CA THR A 10 1.20 11.17 40.28
C THR A 10 1.43 10.63 38.87
N ILE A 11 1.09 11.43 37.86
CA ILE A 11 1.13 11.04 36.45
C ILE A 11 2.19 11.89 35.74
N ILE A 12 3.16 11.22 35.13
CA ILE A 12 4.24 11.90 34.41
C ILE A 12 4.01 11.78 32.91
N PHE A 13 3.96 12.92 32.24
CA PHE A 13 3.79 13.02 30.80
C PHE A 13 5.15 13.13 30.11
N PHE A 14 5.32 12.41 29.00
CA PHE A 14 6.44 12.56 28.08
C PHE A 14 5.90 12.97 26.71
N HIS A 15 6.28 14.15 26.27
CA HIS A 15 5.95 14.67 24.94
C HIS A 15 7.19 15.34 24.35
N PRO A 16 7.56 15.10 23.08
CA PRO A 16 8.87 15.52 22.56
C PRO A 16 9.05 17.04 22.45
N ASP A 17 8.02 17.78 22.04
CA ASP A 17 8.10 19.23 21.81
C ASP A 17 6.75 19.92 22.12
N LEU A 18 6.73 20.87 23.07
CA LEU A 18 5.52 21.61 23.42
C LEU A 18 5.46 22.94 22.66
N GLY A 19 4.96 22.87 21.42
CA GLY A 19 4.68 24.03 20.56
C GLY A 19 3.19 24.38 20.47
N ILE A 20 2.78 24.95 19.34
CA ILE A 20 1.37 25.19 18.99
C ILE A 20 0.95 24.24 17.87
N GLY A 21 0.11 23.26 18.21
CA GLY A 21 -0.41 22.29 17.27
C GLY A 21 -1.53 21.43 17.87
N GLY A 22 -2.13 20.57 17.04
CA GLY A 22 -3.30 19.79 17.43
C GLY A 22 -2.97 18.62 18.38
N ALA A 23 -1.79 18.01 18.24
CA ALA A 23 -1.33 16.96 19.14
C ALA A 23 -0.95 17.56 20.50
N GLU A 24 -0.24 18.68 20.48
CA GLU A 24 0.17 19.44 21.65
C GLU A 24 -1.05 19.92 22.44
N ARG A 25 -2.10 20.42 21.75
CA ARG A 25 -3.35 20.82 22.42
C ARG A 25 -3.99 19.65 23.16
N LEU A 26 -4.06 18.47 22.54
CA LEU A 26 -4.60 17.27 23.17
C LEU A 26 -3.83 16.90 24.44
N VAL A 27 -2.50 16.93 24.38
CA VAL A 27 -1.64 16.61 25.54
C VAL A 27 -1.88 17.59 26.68
N ILE A 28 -2.00 18.89 26.36
CA ILE A 28 -2.32 19.93 27.35
C ILE A 28 -3.71 19.70 27.95
N ASP A 29 -4.74 19.47 27.13
CA ASP A 29 -6.09 19.19 27.60
C ASP A 29 -6.17 17.93 28.48
N ALA A 30 -5.43 16.88 28.11
CA ALA A 30 -5.34 15.65 28.90
C ALA A 30 -4.67 15.90 30.26
N ALA A 31 -3.57 16.66 30.28
CA ALA A 31 -2.85 17.01 31.49
C ALA A 31 -3.71 17.88 32.43
N VAL A 32 -4.35 18.94 31.90
CA VAL A 32 -5.24 19.81 32.66
C VAL A 32 -6.47 19.04 33.16
N GLY A 33 -7.06 18.19 32.31
CA GLY A 33 -8.20 17.35 32.67
C GLY A 33 -7.90 16.43 33.85
N LEU A 34 -6.78 15.71 33.83
CA LEU A 34 -6.36 14.86 34.94
C LEU A 34 -5.98 15.68 36.20
N GLN A 35 -5.38 16.86 36.03
CA GLN A 35 -5.11 17.76 37.15
C GLN A 35 -6.41 18.24 37.82
N ASN A 36 -7.44 18.57 37.03
CA ASN A 36 -8.76 18.96 37.53
C ASN A 36 -9.48 17.83 38.28
N ARG A 37 -9.16 16.57 37.98
CA ARG A 37 -9.60 15.39 38.77
C ARG A 37 -8.81 15.20 40.07
N GLY A 38 -7.79 16.03 40.32
CA GLY A 38 -7.01 16.03 41.56
C GLY A 38 -5.72 15.20 41.52
N HIS A 39 -5.32 14.71 40.33
CA HIS A 39 -4.01 14.08 40.14
C HIS A 39 -2.89 15.12 40.13
N LYS A 40 -1.69 14.70 40.52
CA LYS A 40 -0.48 15.51 40.33
C LYS A 40 0.08 15.20 38.95
N VAL A 41 0.15 16.20 38.08
CA VAL A 41 0.65 16.05 36.70
C VAL A 41 1.96 16.80 36.53
N VAL A 42 2.95 16.16 35.91
CA VAL A 42 4.24 16.78 35.55
C VAL A 42 4.57 16.40 34.11
N ILE A 43 4.93 17.37 33.27
CA ILE A 43 5.27 17.15 31.86
C ILE A 43 6.77 17.28 31.66
N PHE A 44 7.40 16.24 31.12
CA PHE A 44 8.78 16.28 30.64
C PHE A 44 8.80 16.40 29.12
N THR A 45 9.55 17.39 28.62
CA THR A 45 9.68 17.66 27.19
C THR A 45 11.12 17.96 26.78
N SER A 46 11.45 17.71 25.51
CA SER A 46 12.78 18.07 24.97
C SER A 46 12.89 19.55 24.70
N HIS A 47 11.79 20.19 24.32
CA HIS A 47 11.71 21.59 23.93
C HIS A 47 10.34 22.18 24.30
N CYS A 48 10.36 23.45 24.69
CA CYS A 48 9.17 24.28 24.90
C CYS A 48 9.63 25.73 24.74
N ASP A 49 9.10 26.44 23.75
CA ASP A 49 9.36 27.88 23.57
C ASP A 49 8.29 28.68 24.31
N PRO A 50 8.63 29.45 25.38
CA PRO A 50 7.66 30.27 26.10
C PRO A 50 6.95 31.34 25.24
N LYS A 51 7.51 31.70 24.08
CA LYS A 51 6.85 32.62 23.13
C LYS A 51 5.91 31.90 22.16
N HIS A 52 5.98 30.58 22.09
CA HIS A 52 5.27 29.75 21.11
C HIS A 52 4.78 28.44 21.73
N CYS A 53 4.01 28.53 22.82
CA CYS A 53 3.33 27.41 23.46
C CYS A 53 1.95 27.84 23.97
N PHE A 54 1.14 26.88 24.39
CA PHE A 54 -0.15 27.16 25.03
C PHE A 54 0.02 27.83 26.40
N ASP A 55 -0.97 28.63 26.81
CA ASP A 55 -0.92 29.42 28.04
C ASP A 55 -0.68 28.56 29.27
N GLU A 56 -1.32 27.39 29.34
CA GLU A 56 -1.23 26.47 30.48
C GLU A 56 0.19 25.88 30.68
N ALA A 57 0.98 25.80 29.60
CA ALA A 57 2.38 25.38 29.66
C ALA A 57 3.33 26.54 30.08
N ARG A 58 2.85 27.78 30.05
CA ARG A 58 3.65 29.00 30.29
C ARG A 58 3.35 29.68 31.62
N ASP A 59 2.08 29.75 31.99
CA ASP A 59 1.60 30.54 33.14
C ASP A 59 1.75 29.82 34.49
N GLY A 60 2.22 28.58 34.47
CA GLY A 60 2.42 27.74 35.66
C GLY A 60 1.21 26.87 36.02
N THR A 61 0.17 26.83 35.18
CA THR A 61 -0.96 25.89 35.34
C THR A 61 -0.48 24.43 35.36
N LEU A 62 0.52 24.10 34.53
CA LEU A 62 1.15 22.77 34.49
C LEU A 62 2.63 22.84 34.89
N ASP A 63 3.13 21.84 35.65
CA ASP A 63 4.58 21.68 35.94
C ASP A 63 5.29 21.12 34.69
N VAL A 64 5.81 22.02 33.84
CA VAL A 64 6.55 21.68 32.62
C VAL A 64 8.07 21.73 32.86
N ARG A 65 8.75 20.61 32.59
CA ARG A 65 10.21 20.45 32.76
C ARG A 65 10.89 20.14 31.44
N VAL A 66 11.66 21.11 30.96
CA VAL A 66 12.45 20.95 29.74
C VAL A 66 13.78 20.27 30.05
N ARG A 67 14.06 19.16 29.36
CA ARG A 67 15.31 18.38 29.46
C ARG A 67 15.72 17.94 28.05
N GLY A 68 16.90 18.31 27.55
CA GLY A 68 17.41 17.80 26.27
C GLY A 68 17.48 18.78 25.10
N ASN A 69 17.15 20.06 25.30
CA ASN A 69 17.27 21.09 24.26
C ASN A 69 18.73 21.42 23.86
N TRP A 70 19.73 21.00 24.65
CA TRP A 70 21.13 21.44 24.49
C TRP A 70 22.06 20.40 23.85
N LEU A 71 21.88 19.10 24.16
CA LEU A 71 22.86 18.07 23.81
C LEU A 71 22.64 17.48 22.40
N ILE A 72 21.38 17.32 22.01
CA ILE A 72 21.02 16.66 20.75
C ILE A 72 20.21 17.65 19.90
N PRO A 73 20.64 17.97 18.67
CA PRO A 73 19.93 18.91 17.79
C PRO A 73 18.62 18.32 17.26
N ALA A 74 17.74 19.16 16.70
CA ALA A 74 16.42 18.72 16.20
C ALA A 74 16.52 17.92 14.90
N SER A 75 17.57 18.20 14.14
CA SER A 75 17.97 17.47 12.95
C SER A 75 19.46 17.69 12.70
N ILE A 76 20.08 16.83 11.90
CA ILE A 76 21.46 16.97 11.45
C ILE A 76 21.41 17.32 9.95
N PHE A 77 21.83 18.52 9.57
CA PHE A 77 21.71 19.06 8.21
C PHE A 77 20.28 18.99 7.62
N SER A 78 19.26 19.25 8.45
CA SER A 78 17.83 19.09 8.07
C SER A 78 17.44 17.67 7.65
N ARG A 79 18.21 16.66 8.08
CA ARG A 79 17.97 15.23 7.89
C ARG A 79 18.00 14.51 9.25
N PHE A 80 17.59 13.23 9.25
CA PHE A 80 17.62 12.35 10.44
C PHE A 80 16.75 12.82 11.63
N THR A 81 15.70 13.62 11.38
CA THR A 81 14.82 14.19 12.41
C THR A 81 14.28 13.13 13.38
N ILE A 82 13.86 11.95 12.88
CA ILE A 82 13.36 10.87 13.74
C ILE A 82 14.44 10.30 14.67
N ILE A 83 15.68 10.16 14.21
CA ILE A 83 16.79 9.67 15.04
C ILE A 83 17.06 10.68 16.15
N CYS A 84 17.14 11.96 15.79
CA CYS A 84 17.31 13.05 16.76
C CYS A 84 16.18 13.07 17.80
N ALA A 85 14.93 12.88 17.38
CA ALA A 85 13.77 12.83 18.27
C ALA A 85 13.84 11.64 19.24
N ILE A 86 14.18 10.45 18.75
CA ILE A 86 14.39 9.25 19.58
C ILE A 86 15.51 9.49 20.59
N LEU A 87 16.67 9.97 20.14
CA LEU A 87 17.82 10.22 21.03
C LEU A 87 17.50 11.25 22.10
N ARG A 88 16.72 12.29 21.76
CA ARG A 88 16.25 13.30 22.73
C ARG A 88 15.34 12.68 23.79
N GLN A 89 14.38 11.85 23.37
CA GLN A 89 13.48 11.15 24.31
C GLN A 89 14.28 10.24 25.25
N LEU A 90 15.23 9.45 24.71
CA LEU A 90 16.11 8.61 25.51
C LEU A 90 16.95 9.43 26.49
N HIS A 91 17.50 10.56 26.05
CA HIS A 91 18.24 11.47 26.92
C HIS A 91 17.40 11.97 28.11
N ILE A 92 16.11 12.31 27.90
CA ILE A 92 15.21 12.69 29.01
C ILE A 92 15.07 11.53 30.00
N ILE A 93 14.79 10.33 29.50
CA ILE A 93 14.59 9.13 30.34
C ILE A 93 15.84 8.83 31.16
N PHE A 94 17.03 8.86 30.55
CA PHE A 94 18.29 8.61 31.27
C PHE A 94 18.66 9.75 32.21
N ALA A 95 18.41 11.02 31.85
CA ALA A 95 18.66 12.16 32.73
C ALA A 95 17.79 12.08 34.00
N THR A 96 16.50 11.79 33.86
CA THR A 96 15.58 11.64 35.02
C THR A 96 16.00 10.51 35.94
N TYR A 97 16.55 9.41 35.39
CA TYR A 97 17.12 8.30 36.15
C TYR A 97 18.39 8.71 36.90
N TYR A 98 19.33 9.35 36.20
CA TYR A 98 20.60 9.79 36.77
C TYR A 98 20.43 10.79 37.92
N TYR A 99 19.58 11.81 37.72
CA TYR A 99 19.29 12.82 38.74
C TYR A 99 18.30 12.34 39.82
N SER A 100 17.81 11.10 39.72
CA SER A 100 16.85 10.51 40.66
C SER A 100 15.58 11.37 40.84
N GLU A 101 15.15 12.11 39.82
CA GLU A 101 13.97 12.99 39.91
C GLU A 101 12.70 12.18 40.22
N PHE A 102 12.58 10.97 39.67
CA PHE A 102 11.40 10.11 39.87
C PHE A 102 11.35 9.47 41.25
N LYS A 103 12.49 9.32 41.96
CA LYS A 103 12.48 8.92 43.38
C LYS A 103 11.79 9.97 44.25
N LYS A 104 11.88 11.25 43.89
CA LYS A 104 11.19 12.35 44.59
C LYS A 104 9.72 12.46 44.19
N LEU A 105 9.42 12.28 42.90
CA LEU A 105 8.07 12.41 42.37
C LEU A 105 7.17 11.21 42.68
N LYS A 106 7.73 10.01 42.82
CA LYS A 106 7.01 8.73 43.03
C LYS A 106 5.85 8.56 42.03
N PRO A 107 6.14 8.45 40.72
CA PRO A 107 5.10 8.30 39.71
C PRO A 107 4.30 7.01 39.90
N ASP A 108 2.98 7.08 39.75
CA ASP A 108 2.10 5.91 39.65
C ASP A 108 1.94 5.47 38.19
N ALA A 109 1.98 6.42 37.25
CA ALA A 109 1.85 6.16 35.82
C ALA A 109 2.64 7.13 34.95
N PHE A 110 2.99 6.67 33.75
CA PHE A 110 3.57 7.42 32.65
C PHE A 110 2.54 7.55 31.52
N PHE A 111 2.33 8.76 31.03
CA PHE A 111 1.64 9.04 29.77
C PHE A 111 2.71 9.39 28.72
N VAL A 112 2.86 8.59 27.68
CA VAL A 112 3.87 8.82 26.65
C VAL A 112 3.19 9.05 25.31
N ASP A 113 3.56 10.13 24.63
CA ASP A 113 2.96 10.54 23.37
C ASP A 113 3.98 10.62 22.22
N GLN A 114 3.48 10.45 20.99
CA GLN A 114 4.17 10.46 19.69
C GLN A 114 5.25 9.38 19.48
N LEU A 115 6.23 9.27 20.37
CA LEU A 115 7.42 8.42 20.17
C LEU A 115 7.41 7.21 21.09
N SER A 116 7.34 6.00 20.51
CA SER A 116 7.32 4.75 21.28
C SER A 116 8.71 4.23 21.69
N ALA A 117 9.78 4.73 21.08
CA ALA A 117 11.14 4.19 21.24
C ALA A 117 11.66 4.20 22.70
N GLY A 118 11.15 5.10 23.56
CA GLY A 118 11.49 5.18 24.97
C GLY A 118 10.78 4.18 25.89
N LEU A 119 9.69 3.55 25.45
CA LEU A 119 8.84 2.68 26.28
C LEU A 119 9.60 1.48 26.89
N PRO A 120 10.44 0.74 26.14
CA PRO A 120 11.22 -0.37 26.71
C PRO A 120 12.10 0.08 27.88
N TRP A 121 12.71 1.25 27.77
CA TRP A 121 13.59 1.80 28.80
C TRP A 121 12.83 2.28 30.02
N LEU A 122 11.64 2.87 29.83
CA LEU A 122 10.76 3.22 30.95
C LEU A 122 10.32 1.96 31.71
N ALA A 123 9.90 0.91 30.99
CA ALA A 123 9.50 -0.36 31.61
C ALA A 123 10.65 -1.05 32.36
N TYR A 124 11.88 -0.92 31.83
CA TYR A 124 13.07 -1.52 32.43
C TYR A 124 13.60 -0.74 33.64
N LEU A 125 13.78 0.58 33.52
CA LEU A 125 14.36 1.42 34.57
C LEU A 125 13.36 1.71 35.70
N TYR A 126 12.06 1.72 35.38
CA TYR A 126 10.98 2.03 36.31
C TYR A 126 9.90 0.92 36.23
N PRO A 127 10.13 -0.22 36.89
CA PRO A 127 9.24 -1.37 36.80
C PRO A 127 7.92 -1.21 37.56
N GLU A 128 7.80 -0.25 38.48
CA GLU A 128 6.59 -0.02 39.28
C GLU A 128 5.52 0.81 38.54
N PRO A 129 5.82 2.00 37.96
CA PRO A 129 4.79 2.84 37.34
C PRO A 129 4.30 2.23 36.03
N ARG A 130 2.98 2.32 35.76
CA ARG A 130 2.35 1.81 34.54
C ARG A 130 2.50 2.78 33.36
N ILE A 131 2.54 2.27 32.13
CA ILE A 131 2.80 3.06 30.92
C ILE A 131 1.55 3.05 30.03
N LEU A 132 0.95 4.22 29.87
CA LEU A 132 -0.05 4.50 28.83
C LEU A 132 0.66 5.16 27.65
N PHE A 133 0.59 4.52 26.47
CA PHE A 133 1.07 5.12 25.24
C PHE A 133 -0.10 5.70 24.45
N TYR A 134 -0.04 6.99 24.11
CA TYR A 134 -1.03 7.66 23.28
C TYR A 134 -0.53 7.76 21.84
N CYS A 135 -1.24 7.11 20.92
CA CYS A 135 -0.91 7.09 19.50
C CYS A 135 -1.91 7.95 18.73
N HIS A 136 -1.47 9.14 18.31
CA HIS A 136 -2.27 10.03 17.44
C HIS A 136 -2.45 9.46 16.03
N PHE A 137 -1.38 8.91 15.47
CA PHE A 137 -1.33 8.23 14.18
C PHE A 137 0.03 7.49 14.05
N PRO A 138 0.12 6.33 13.37
CA PRO A 138 1.39 5.64 13.18
C PRO A 138 2.46 6.51 12.50
N ASP A 139 3.65 6.64 13.10
CA ASP A 139 4.77 7.39 12.51
C ASP A 139 5.20 6.75 11.18
N LEU A 140 5.00 5.44 11.02
CA LEU A 140 5.10 4.72 9.74
C LEU A 140 4.48 5.52 8.59
N LEU A 141 3.27 6.05 8.78
CA LEU A 141 2.44 6.64 7.73
C LEU A 141 2.66 8.15 7.55
N LEU A 142 3.34 8.82 8.49
CA LEU A 142 3.62 10.26 8.44
C LEU A 142 4.84 10.61 7.54
N ALA A 143 5.64 9.63 7.14
CA ALA A 143 6.82 9.86 6.31
C ALA A 143 6.48 10.19 4.84
N GLN A 144 6.61 11.46 4.46
CA GLN A 144 6.42 11.92 3.07
C GLN A 144 7.50 11.36 2.11
N GLY A 145 7.10 10.97 0.89
CA GLY A 145 8.04 10.61 -0.20
C GLY A 145 8.46 9.13 -0.28
N ARG A 146 7.60 8.20 0.15
CA ARG A 146 7.78 6.73 0.02
C ARG A 146 7.77 6.20 -1.43
N SER A 147 7.62 7.05 -2.44
CA SER A 147 7.73 6.67 -3.85
C SER A 147 9.15 6.23 -4.24
N ALA A 148 10.17 6.60 -3.46
CA ALA A 148 11.55 6.22 -3.68
C ALA A 148 11.99 5.03 -2.79
N TRP A 149 12.58 4.00 -3.40
CA TRP A 149 12.94 2.74 -2.74
C TRP A 149 13.98 2.90 -1.61
N TRP A 150 14.94 3.82 -1.73
CA TRP A 150 15.97 4.05 -0.70
C TRP A 150 15.41 4.68 0.58
N LYS A 151 14.43 5.58 0.46
CA LYS A 151 13.71 6.16 1.63
C LYS A 151 12.87 5.10 2.34
N ARG A 152 12.33 4.14 1.59
CA ARG A 152 11.61 2.98 2.14
C ARG A 152 12.55 2.03 2.89
N MET A 153 13.71 1.71 2.33
CA MET A 153 14.72 0.87 2.99
C MET A 153 15.27 1.49 4.28
N TYR A 154 15.48 2.81 4.30
CA TYR A 154 15.91 3.52 5.51
C TYR A 154 14.88 3.43 6.65
N ARG A 155 13.58 3.31 6.34
CA ARG A 155 12.51 3.32 7.34
C ARG A 155 12.22 1.95 7.96
N ILE A 156 12.42 0.84 7.23
CA ILE A 156 12.18 -0.54 7.70
C ILE A 156 12.69 -0.81 9.14
N PRO A 157 13.93 -0.48 9.53
CA PRO A 157 14.38 -0.73 10.91
C PRO A 157 13.63 0.11 11.94
N PHE A 158 13.24 1.34 11.62
CA PHE A 158 12.48 2.21 12.52
C PHE A 158 11.04 1.74 12.67
N ASP A 159 10.45 1.22 11.59
CA ASP A 159 9.08 0.69 11.58
C ASP A 159 8.97 -0.57 12.48
N PHE A 160 10.00 -1.43 12.47
CA PHE A 160 10.11 -2.56 13.39
C PHE A 160 10.32 -2.09 14.84
N ILE A 161 11.21 -1.12 15.06
CA ILE A 161 11.46 -0.55 16.41
C ILE A 161 10.18 0.08 16.96
N GLU A 162 9.39 0.77 16.14
CA GLU A 162 8.14 1.41 16.55
C GLU A 162 7.14 0.38 17.09
N GLN A 163 6.86 -0.69 16.34
CA GLN A 163 5.97 -1.77 16.78
C GLN A 163 6.49 -2.48 18.03
N TRP A 164 7.77 -2.87 18.02
CA TRP A 164 8.39 -3.60 19.13
C TRP A 164 8.38 -2.76 20.41
N SER A 165 8.72 -1.47 20.31
CA SER A 165 8.75 -0.59 21.48
C SER A 165 7.36 -0.24 22.01
N MET A 166 6.36 -0.07 21.15
CA MET A 166 4.96 0.11 21.55
C MET A 166 4.43 -1.05 22.40
N SER A 167 4.87 -2.28 22.14
CA SER A 167 4.43 -3.47 22.88
C SER A 167 4.78 -3.45 24.38
N PHE A 168 5.67 -2.55 24.82
CA PHE A 168 6.02 -2.36 26.23
C PHE A 168 5.05 -1.46 26.99
N ALA A 169 4.14 -0.75 26.32
CA ALA A 169 3.08 -0.01 26.99
C ALA A 169 2.10 -0.99 27.68
N ASP A 170 1.67 -0.69 28.91
CA ASP A 170 0.66 -1.50 29.60
C ASP A 170 -0.70 -1.33 28.92
N SER A 171 -1.04 -0.11 28.49
CA SER A 171 -2.19 0.19 27.63
C SER A 171 -1.83 1.16 26.51
N ILE A 172 -2.55 1.08 25.40
CA ILE A 172 -2.36 1.96 24.23
C ILE A 172 -3.69 2.65 23.94
N ALA A 173 -3.68 3.98 23.94
CA ALA A 173 -4.82 4.81 23.59
C ALA A 173 -4.66 5.39 22.17
N VAL A 174 -5.75 5.48 21.43
CA VAL A 174 -5.85 6.14 20.12
C VAL A 174 -6.96 7.16 20.13
N ASN A 175 -6.86 8.17 19.26
CA ASN A 175 -7.81 9.28 19.22
C ASN A 175 -9.18 8.95 18.60
N SER A 176 -9.30 7.81 17.91
CA SER A 176 -10.49 7.45 17.15
C SER A 176 -10.48 5.95 16.80
N GLY A 177 -11.66 5.37 16.58
CA GLY A 177 -11.85 4.04 16.02
C GLY A 177 -11.30 3.92 14.60
N PHE A 178 -11.28 5.01 13.81
CA PHE A 178 -10.54 5.02 12.54
C PHE A 178 -9.04 4.79 12.77
N THR A 179 -8.42 5.53 13.68
CA THR A 179 -7.00 5.34 14.03
C THR A 179 -6.77 3.96 14.62
N LYS A 180 -7.68 3.43 15.45
CA LYS A 180 -7.65 2.03 15.93
C LYS A 180 -7.56 1.05 14.75
N GLY A 181 -8.40 1.22 13.73
CA GLY A 181 -8.40 0.40 12.52
C GLY A 181 -7.10 0.54 11.72
N VAL A 182 -6.58 1.76 11.58
CA VAL A 182 -5.30 2.01 10.90
C VAL A 182 -4.14 1.34 11.64
N VAL A 183 -4.04 1.51 12.97
CA VAL A 183 -3.03 0.85 13.81
C VAL A 183 -3.14 -0.66 13.70
N GLY A 184 -4.36 -1.22 13.71
CA GLY A 184 -4.58 -2.66 13.52
C GLY A 184 -4.19 -3.18 12.13
N SER A 185 -4.37 -2.39 11.09
CA SER A 185 -3.92 -2.73 9.73
C SER A 185 -2.41 -2.69 9.57
N VAL A 186 -1.74 -1.84 10.34
CA VAL A 186 -0.30 -1.59 10.28
C VAL A 186 0.47 -2.58 11.16
N TRP A 187 -0.03 -2.87 12.37
CA TRP A 187 0.59 -3.74 13.36
C TRP A 187 -0.42 -4.78 13.91
N PRO A 188 -0.82 -5.77 13.11
CA PRO A 188 -1.82 -6.76 13.50
C PRO A 188 -1.39 -7.57 14.74
N ASP A 189 -0.10 -7.90 14.86
CA ASP A 189 0.42 -8.63 16.03
C ASP A 189 0.28 -7.84 17.33
N LEU A 190 0.40 -6.51 17.26
CA LEU A 190 0.26 -5.63 18.43
C LEU A 190 -1.20 -5.64 18.93
N VAL A 191 -2.17 -5.61 18.00
CA VAL A 191 -3.60 -5.62 18.33
C VAL A 191 -4.08 -7.02 18.71
N ALA A 192 -3.39 -8.07 18.26
CA ALA A 192 -3.62 -9.44 18.74
C ALA A 192 -3.16 -9.61 20.21
N GLU A 193 -2.10 -8.91 20.62
CA GLU A 193 -1.57 -8.95 21.99
C GLU A 193 -2.28 -7.97 22.94
N LYS A 194 -2.73 -6.81 22.45
CA LYS A 194 -3.27 -5.72 23.27
C LYS A 194 -4.52 -5.08 22.64
N ASP A 195 -5.57 -4.94 23.44
CA ASP A 195 -6.75 -4.17 23.02
C ASP A 195 -6.50 -2.66 23.12
N LEU A 196 -6.57 -1.98 21.97
CA LEU A 196 -6.38 -0.52 21.89
C LEU A 196 -7.61 0.22 22.44
N GLN A 197 -7.38 1.14 23.36
CA GLN A 197 -8.43 1.96 23.97
C GLN A 197 -8.66 3.22 23.14
N ILE A 198 -9.90 3.71 23.09
CA ILE A 198 -10.24 4.93 22.36
C ILE A 198 -10.43 6.07 23.37
N VAL A 199 -9.68 7.14 23.17
CA VAL A 199 -9.79 8.37 23.95
C VAL A 199 -10.00 9.51 22.97
N TYR A 200 -11.23 10.00 22.88
CA TYR A 200 -11.54 11.08 21.96
C TYR A 200 -10.88 12.40 22.37
N PRO A 201 -10.30 13.15 21.42
CA PRO A 201 -9.95 14.55 21.64
C PRO A 201 -11.17 15.35 22.11
N CYS A 202 -10.96 16.26 23.03
CA CYS A 202 -12.01 17.16 23.49
C CYS A 202 -12.05 18.47 22.69
N VAL A 203 -13.19 19.15 22.80
CA VAL A 203 -13.35 20.55 22.40
C VAL A 203 -13.80 21.37 23.61
N ASP A 204 -13.42 22.64 23.62
CA ASP A 204 -13.84 23.57 24.67
C ASP A 204 -15.36 23.78 24.60
N THR A 205 -16.05 23.31 25.63
CA THR A 205 -17.52 23.40 25.73
C THR A 205 -17.99 24.66 26.46
N LYS A 206 -17.07 25.49 26.97
CA LYS A 206 -17.41 26.72 27.68
C LYS A 206 -17.85 27.78 26.67
N GLU A 207 -18.92 28.50 27.01
CA GLU A 207 -19.38 29.62 26.18
C GLU A 207 -18.33 30.74 26.20
N LYS A 208 -17.75 31.03 25.04
CA LYS A 208 -16.86 32.18 24.85
C LYS A 208 -17.70 33.45 24.69
N LYS A 209 -17.49 34.43 25.58
CA LYS A 209 -18.03 35.78 25.39
C LYS A 209 -17.32 36.42 24.20
N THR A 210 -18.08 36.78 23.17
CA THR A 210 -17.56 37.52 22.01
C THR A 210 -17.73 39.02 22.27
N ASP A 211 -16.63 39.76 22.41
CA ASP A 211 -16.61 41.20 22.69
C ASP A 211 -16.90 42.10 21.46
N PHE A 212 -17.61 41.59 20.44
CA PHE A 212 -18.00 42.42 19.29
C PHE A 212 -19.22 43.27 19.65
N VAL A 213 -19.04 44.59 19.58
CA VAL A 213 -20.02 45.63 19.94
C VAL A 213 -21.11 45.80 18.87
N ASP A 214 -20.86 45.37 17.63
CA ASP A 214 -21.80 45.37 16.51
C ASP A 214 -22.00 43.94 16.00
N ASP A 215 -23.24 43.52 15.81
CA ASP A 215 -23.62 42.16 15.39
C ASP A 215 -23.12 41.85 13.96
N PRO A 216 -21.99 41.15 13.76
CA PRO A 216 -21.45 40.86 12.42
C PRO A 216 -22.36 39.88 11.67
N VAL A 217 -23.33 39.28 12.39
CA VAL A 217 -24.32 38.34 11.89
C VAL A 217 -25.32 39.06 10.98
N ALA A 218 -25.61 40.35 11.20
CA ALA A 218 -26.63 41.09 10.45
C ALA A 218 -26.38 41.14 8.92
N ALA A 219 -25.12 41.24 8.48
CA ALA A 219 -24.79 41.30 7.04
C ALA A 219 -25.02 39.97 6.30
N TRP A 220 -25.08 38.85 7.02
CA TRP A 220 -25.24 37.51 6.44
C TRP A 220 -26.56 36.83 6.86
N GLN A 221 -27.43 37.52 7.61
CA GLN A 221 -28.71 36.99 8.08
C GLN A 221 -29.74 36.75 6.97
N GLU A 222 -29.64 37.47 5.85
CA GLU A 222 -30.60 37.33 4.75
C GLU A 222 -30.29 36.15 3.81
N LYS A 223 -29.11 35.52 3.92
CA LYS A 223 -28.70 34.39 3.09
C LYS A 223 -28.54 33.11 3.90
N SER A 224 -28.95 31.99 3.32
CA SER A 224 -28.63 30.66 3.86
C SER A 224 -27.17 30.31 3.57
N ILE A 225 -26.35 30.25 4.61
CA ILE A 225 -24.93 29.90 4.47
C ILE A 225 -24.74 28.38 4.55
N LEU A 226 -24.11 27.82 3.52
CA LEU A 226 -23.45 26.52 3.58
C LEU A 226 -21.97 26.75 3.86
N LEU A 227 -21.42 26.14 4.91
CA LEU A 227 -20.07 26.45 5.38
C LEU A 227 -19.15 25.24 5.25
N SER A 228 -17.98 25.40 4.64
CA SER A 228 -16.89 24.43 4.71
C SER A 228 -15.67 25.08 5.35
N ILE A 229 -15.14 24.47 6.42
CA ILE A 229 -13.90 24.91 7.08
C ILE A 229 -12.83 23.84 6.93
N ASN A 230 -11.86 24.07 6.03
CA ASN A 230 -10.79 23.14 5.70
C ASN A 230 -9.50 23.87 5.32
N ARG A 231 -8.33 23.30 5.62
CA ARG A 231 -7.08 23.81 5.02
C ARG A 231 -7.14 23.67 3.51
N PHE A 232 -6.57 24.61 2.77
CA PHE A 232 -6.50 24.60 1.32
C PHE A 232 -5.48 23.55 0.82
N GLU A 233 -5.74 22.27 1.07
CA GLU A 233 -4.89 21.13 0.68
C GLU A 233 -5.73 20.12 -0.10
N ARG A 234 -5.21 19.56 -1.21
CA ARG A 234 -6.00 18.64 -2.08
C ARG A 234 -6.60 17.44 -1.36
N LYS A 235 -5.92 16.92 -0.35
CA LYS A 235 -6.43 15.80 0.48
C LYS A 235 -7.71 16.12 1.26
N LYS A 236 -8.08 17.40 1.41
CA LYS A 236 -9.31 17.84 2.08
C LYS A 236 -10.52 17.87 1.13
N ASP A 237 -10.28 17.71 -0.17
CA ASP A 237 -11.28 17.66 -1.24
C ASP A 237 -12.37 18.75 -1.14
N ILE A 238 -11.95 20.01 -1.00
CA ILE A 238 -12.87 21.16 -0.99
C ILE A 238 -13.69 21.22 -2.29
N GLY A 239 -13.15 20.68 -3.38
CA GLY A 239 -13.83 20.59 -4.68
C GLY A 239 -15.13 19.79 -4.62
N LEU A 240 -15.26 18.82 -3.71
CA LEU A 240 -16.52 18.09 -3.51
C LEU A 240 -17.65 19.01 -3.05
N ALA A 241 -17.39 19.95 -2.15
CA ALA A 241 -18.39 20.93 -1.71
C ALA A 241 -18.84 21.82 -2.88
N ILE A 242 -17.90 22.25 -3.73
CA ILE A 242 -18.18 23.04 -4.94
C ILE A 242 -19.05 22.25 -5.91
N LYS A 243 -18.68 21.00 -6.21
CA LYS A 243 -19.43 20.13 -7.13
C LYS A 243 -20.83 19.84 -6.61
N ALA A 244 -20.97 19.56 -5.32
CA ALA A 244 -22.27 19.29 -4.69
C ALA A 244 -23.17 20.53 -4.73
N TYR A 245 -22.62 21.71 -4.46
CA TYR A 245 -23.33 22.98 -4.56
C TYR A 245 -23.69 23.33 -6.02
N ALA A 246 -22.80 23.07 -6.97
CA ALA A 246 -23.06 23.24 -8.40
C ALA A 246 -24.18 22.32 -8.92
N GLY A 247 -24.41 21.18 -8.25
CA GLY A 247 -25.49 20.25 -8.57
C GLY A 247 -26.89 20.75 -8.19
N LEU A 248 -27.01 21.79 -7.37
CA LEU A 248 -28.29 22.46 -7.08
C LEU A 248 -28.74 23.25 -8.31
N GLU A 249 -30.04 23.26 -8.59
CA GLU A 249 -30.60 24.08 -9.67
C GLU A 249 -30.40 25.58 -9.38
N LYS A 250 -30.37 26.42 -10.42
CA LYS A 250 -30.16 27.87 -10.25
C LYS A 250 -31.16 28.51 -9.28
N LYS A 251 -32.43 28.09 -9.33
CA LYS A 251 -33.49 28.52 -8.40
C LYS A 251 -33.24 28.08 -6.96
N GLU A 252 -32.63 26.91 -6.77
CA GLU A 252 -32.34 26.33 -5.44
C GLU A 252 -31.13 27.00 -4.78
N ARG A 253 -30.35 27.79 -5.54
CA ARG A 253 -29.22 28.59 -5.06
C ARG A 253 -29.58 30.04 -4.79
N GLU A 254 -30.81 30.47 -5.08
CA GLU A 254 -31.26 31.83 -4.76
C GLU A 254 -31.18 32.07 -3.25
N ASN A 255 -30.54 33.17 -2.84
CA ASN A 255 -30.25 33.51 -1.44
C ASN A 255 -29.43 32.45 -0.67
N VAL A 256 -28.68 31.61 -1.36
CA VAL A 256 -27.74 30.65 -0.76
C VAL A 256 -26.32 31.06 -1.11
N MET A 257 -25.40 30.96 -0.15
CA MET A 257 -23.97 31.20 -0.38
C MET A 257 -23.16 30.05 0.19
N LEU A 258 -22.24 29.51 -0.59
CA LEU A 258 -21.24 28.55 -0.12
C LEU A 258 -19.98 29.29 0.33
N VAL A 259 -19.68 29.22 1.62
CA VAL A 259 -18.47 29.82 2.20
C VAL A 259 -17.41 28.74 2.41
N LEU A 260 -16.26 28.92 1.78
CA LEU A 260 -15.09 28.04 1.86
C LEU A 260 -13.99 28.74 2.65
N ALA A 261 -13.92 28.44 3.94
CA ALA A 261 -12.99 29.03 4.89
C ALA A 261 -11.83 28.07 5.21
N GLY A 262 -10.62 28.59 5.44
CA GLY A 262 -9.50 27.70 5.62
C GLY A 262 -8.17 28.31 5.98
N GLY A 263 -7.31 27.52 6.63
CA GLY A 263 -5.91 27.88 6.80
C GLY A 263 -5.21 28.00 5.45
N TYR A 264 -4.56 29.14 5.22
CA TYR A 264 -3.90 29.47 3.97
C TYR A 264 -2.58 30.22 4.24
N ASP A 265 -1.48 29.64 3.78
CA ASP A 265 -0.13 30.22 3.86
C ASP A 265 0.43 30.45 2.47
N ASN A 266 0.73 31.71 2.11
CA ASN A 266 1.32 32.08 0.81
C ASN A 266 2.71 31.45 0.56
N ARG A 267 3.39 31.01 1.62
CA ARG A 267 4.70 30.34 1.53
C ARG A 267 4.56 28.87 1.17
N VAL A 268 3.37 28.30 1.30
CA VAL A 268 3.08 26.90 1.00
C VAL A 268 2.44 26.82 -0.39
N GLN A 269 3.22 26.37 -1.38
CA GLN A 269 2.80 26.32 -2.77
C GLN A 269 1.51 25.49 -2.98
N GLU A 270 1.32 24.43 -2.21
CA GLU A 270 0.11 23.61 -2.22
C GLU A 270 -1.16 24.46 -2.01
N ASN A 271 -1.16 25.34 -0.99
CA ASN A 271 -2.29 26.19 -0.66
C ASN A 271 -2.62 27.16 -1.81
N VAL A 272 -1.60 27.80 -2.35
CA VAL A 272 -1.73 28.82 -3.40
C VAL A 272 -2.26 28.20 -4.70
N VAL A 273 -1.70 27.06 -5.12
CA VAL A 273 -2.10 26.40 -6.37
C VAL A 273 -3.50 25.81 -6.23
N TYR A 274 -3.79 25.13 -5.12
CA TYR A 274 -5.09 24.49 -4.96
C TYR A 274 -6.23 25.51 -4.84
N HIS A 275 -6.05 26.63 -4.14
CA HIS A 275 -7.04 27.71 -4.13
C HIS A 275 -7.37 28.21 -5.55
N LYS A 276 -6.37 28.42 -6.41
CA LYS A 276 -6.59 28.82 -7.81
C LYS A 276 -7.36 27.76 -8.60
N GLU A 277 -7.02 26.48 -8.44
CA GLU A 277 -7.73 25.37 -9.08
C GLU A 277 -9.21 25.32 -8.66
N LEU A 278 -9.52 25.58 -7.38
CA LEU A 278 -10.89 25.62 -6.86
C LEU A 278 -11.68 26.80 -7.43
N VAL A 279 -11.08 28.00 -7.51
CA VAL A 279 -11.71 29.16 -8.14
C VAL A 279 -12.03 28.87 -9.61
N GLN A 280 -11.04 28.37 -10.36
CA GLN A 280 -11.22 28.02 -11.77
C GLN A 280 -12.30 26.93 -11.96
N MET A 281 -12.34 25.92 -11.08
CA MET A 281 -13.37 24.88 -11.10
C MET A 281 -14.77 25.46 -10.93
N ALA A 282 -14.96 26.34 -9.93
CA ALA A 282 -16.24 26.99 -9.69
C ALA A 282 -16.67 27.86 -10.89
N GLU A 283 -15.77 28.67 -11.43
CA GLU A 283 -16.05 29.52 -12.60
C GLU A 283 -16.41 28.69 -13.84
N THR A 284 -15.73 27.55 -14.07
CA THR A 284 -16.03 26.63 -15.18
C THR A 284 -17.43 26.01 -15.05
N MET A 285 -17.94 25.89 -13.82
CA MET A 285 -19.31 25.44 -13.52
C MET A 285 -20.35 26.58 -13.58
N GLY A 286 -19.94 27.78 -13.99
CA GLY A 286 -20.81 28.95 -14.13
C GLY A 286 -21.18 29.61 -12.81
N LEU A 287 -20.39 29.40 -11.74
CA LEU A 287 -20.58 29.99 -10.42
C LEU A 287 -19.76 31.28 -10.28
N LYS A 288 -20.36 32.32 -9.71
CA LYS A 288 -19.67 33.57 -9.36
C LYS A 288 -18.91 33.41 -8.06
N THR A 289 -17.62 33.75 -8.07
CA THR A 289 -16.75 33.59 -6.91
C THR A 289 -16.18 34.92 -6.42
N ALA A 290 -15.90 35.00 -5.12
CA ALA A 290 -15.09 36.06 -4.53
C ALA A 290 -14.06 35.47 -3.57
N THR A 291 -12.89 36.11 -3.46
CA THR A 291 -11.85 35.73 -2.49
C THR A 291 -11.52 36.91 -1.60
N THR A 292 -11.57 36.71 -0.29
CA THR A 292 -11.25 37.75 0.70
C THR A 292 -10.27 37.25 1.76
N LYS A 293 -9.64 38.21 2.46
CA LYS A 293 -8.62 37.94 3.49
C LYS A 293 -8.93 38.59 4.84
N THR A 294 -9.88 39.51 4.89
CA THR A 294 -10.22 40.26 6.11
C THR A 294 -11.71 40.19 6.37
N ILE A 295 -12.10 40.28 7.65
CA ILE A 295 -13.51 40.30 8.07
C ILE A 295 -14.27 41.41 7.34
N VAL A 296 -13.70 42.61 7.28
CA VAL A 296 -14.33 43.77 6.63
C VAL A 296 -14.59 43.53 5.14
N THR A 297 -13.64 42.91 4.42
CA THR A 297 -13.84 42.61 2.99
C THR A 297 -14.81 41.46 2.78
N ALA A 298 -14.86 40.48 3.70
CA ALA A 298 -15.82 39.39 3.67
C ALA A 298 -17.27 39.84 3.89
N LEU A 299 -17.50 40.85 4.74
CA LEU A 299 -18.82 41.40 5.01
C LEU A 299 -19.35 42.33 3.88
N ASN A 300 -18.48 42.79 2.98
CA ASN A 300 -18.82 43.72 1.89
C ASN A 300 -18.83 43.04 0.50
N VAL A 301 -18.95 41.72 0.45
CA VAL A 301 -18.99 40.97 -0.81
C VAL A 301 -20.34 41.21 -1.50
N PRO A 302 -20.38 41.43 -2.84
CA PRO A 302 -21.63 41.64 -3.57
C PRO A 302 -22.66 40.51 -3.40
N ASP A 303 -23.94 40.85 -3.47
CA ASP A 303 -25.03 39.90 -3.22
C ASP A 303 -25.17 38.80 -4.29
N ASP A 304 -24.57 38.98 -5.47
CA ASP A 304 -24.65 38.04 -6.57
C ASP A 304 -23.55 36.96 -6.54
N VAL A 305 -22.73 36.91 -5.49
CA VAL A 305 -21.66 35.90 -5.32
C VAL A 305 -22.24 34.58 -4.82
N ASP A 306 -21.92 33.50 -5.55
CA ASP A 306 -22.34 32.14 -5.21
C ASP A 306 -21.37 31.47 -4.21
N ILE A 307 -20.06 31.67 -4.39
CA ILE A 307 -19.00 31.06 -3.58
C ILE A 307 -18.04 32.11 -3.03
N LEU A 308 -17.87 32.12 -1.70
CA LEU A 308 -16.93 32.99 -1.01
C LEU A 308 -15.75 32.19 -0.44
N PHE A 309 -14.54 32.47 -0.92
CA PHE A 309 -13.29 31.93 -0.39
C PHE A 309 -12.73 32.85 0.70
N LEU A 310 -12.56 32.34 1.91
CA LEU A 310 -11.98 33.05 3.06
C LEU A 310 -10.62 32.47 3.43
N LEU A 311 -9.55 33.20 3.07
CA LEU A 311 -8.17 32.75 3.28
C LEU A 311 -7.68 33.16 4.66
N SER A 312 -7.42 32.17 5.52
CA SER A 312 -6.96 32.32 6.91
C SER A 312 -7.93 33.09 7.79
N VAL A 313 -8.77 32.36 8.51
CA VAL A 313 -9.86 32.91 9.32
C VAL A 313 -9.44 33.03 10.80
N PRO A 314 -9.48 34.23 11.40
CA PRO A 314 -9.30 34.39 12.84
C PRO A 314 -10.39 33.63 13.63
N ASN A 315 -10.06 33.14 14.84
CA ASN A 315 -11.01 32.37 15.66
C ASN A 315 -12.37 33.08 15.86
N ALA A 316 -12.35 34.39 16.13
CA ALA A 316 -13.56 35.19 16.25
C ALA A 316 -14.47 35.12 15.00
N LEU A 317 -13.89 35.23 13.79
CA LEU A 317 -14.65 35.11 12.55
C LEU A 317 -15.12 33.66 12.33
N LYS A 318 -14.33 32.66 12.73
CA LYS A 318 -14.74 31.26 12.68
C LYS A 318 -15.99 31.02 13.53
N ASP A 319 -16.03 31.58 14.74
CA ASP A 319 -17.18 31.43 15.63
C ASP A 319 -18.43 32.11 15.06
N ILE A 320 -18.29 33.27 14.41
CA ILE A 320 -19.37 33.95 13.69
C ILE A 320 -19.87 33.08 12.53
N LEU A 321 -18.97 32.59 11.68
CA LEU A 321 -19.31 31.72 10.55
C LEU A 321 -20.07 30.48 11.00
N LEU A 322 -19.58 29.80 12.05
CA LEU A 322 -20.23 28.62 12.60
C LEU A 322 -21.63 28.95 13.14
N LYS A 323 -21.83 30.08 13.83
CA LYS A 323 -23.16 30.49 14.32
C LYS A 323 -24.12 30.91 13.21
N SER A 324 -23.61 31.43 12.10
CA SER A 324 -24.43 31.89 10.96
C SER A 324 -24.73 30.78 9.94
N ALA A 325 -24.04 29.65 10.00
CA ALA A 325 -24.20 28.56 9.03
C ALA A 325 -25.50 27.78 9.26
N ARG A 326 -26.17 27.42 8.16
CA ARG A 326 -27.32 26.49 8.18
C ARG A 326 -26.87 25.02 8.15
N LEU A 327 -25.73 24.75 7.51
CA LEU A 327 -25.13 23.42 7.37
C LEU A 327 -23.61 23.55 7.28
N LEU A 328 -22.88 22.73 8.06
CA LEU A 328 -21.45 22.51 7.85
C LEU A 328 -21.25 21.39 6.81
N VAL A 329 -20.47 21.65 5.77
CA VAL A 329 -20.08 20.72 4.71
C VAL A 329 -18.62 20.32 4.90
N TYR A 330 -18.40 19.12 5.43
CA TYR A 330 -17.09 18.59 5.82
C TYR A 330 -16.61 17.48 4.87
N THR A 331 -15.88 17.87 3.83
CA THR A 331 -15.42 17.03 2.71
C THR A 331 -14.21 16.10 2.94
N PRO A 332 -13.33 16.26 3.96
CA PRO A 332 -12.14 15.41 4.07
C PRO A 332 -12.44 13.92 4.22
N SER A 333 -11.89 13.10 3.31
CA SER A 333 -11.90 11.64 3.41
C SER A 333 -10.75 11.12 4.27
N ASN A 334 -10.99 10.02 5.00
CA ASN A 334 -9.98 9.39 5.87
C ASN A 334 -9.35 10.36 6.89
N GLU A 335 -10.09 11.37 7.32
CA GLU A 335 -9.63 12.28 8.37
C GLU A 335 -9.47 11.51 9.69
N HIS A 336 -8.44 11.82 10.47
CA HIS A 336 -8.15 11.04 11.68
C HIS A 336 -9.26 11.16 12.74
N PHE A 337 -9.86 12.35 12.88
CA PHE A 337 -10.94 12.60 13.85
C PHE A 337 -11.96 13.62 13.36
N GLY A 338 -11.51 14.84 12.99
CA GLY A 338 -12.39 15.91 12.52
C GLY A 338 -12.97 16.75 13.66
N ILE A 339 -12.17 17.72 14.15
CA ILE A 339 -12.58 18.65 15.22
C ILE A 339 -13.66 19.64 14.75
N VAL A 340 -13.58 20.10 13.50
CA VAL A 340 -14.51 21.09 12.94
C VAL A 340 -15.98 20.65 13.00
N PRO A 341 -16.34 19.38 12.67
CA PRO A 341 -17.67 18.83 12.96
C PRO A 341 -18.16 19.04 14.41
N LEU A 342 -17.30 18.86 15.41
CA LEU A 342 -17.64 19.07 16.82
C LEU A 342 -17.87 20.55 17.13
N GLU A 343 -17.07 21.44 16.55
CA GLU A 343 -17.23 22.89 16.69
C GLU A 343 -18.55 23.38 16.07
N ALA A 344 -18.94 22.85 14.91
CA ALA A 344 -20.24 23.14 14.30
C ALA A 344 -21.41 22.60 15.12
N MET A 345 -21.29 21.36 15.63
CA MET A 345 -22.31 20.79 16.51
C MET A 345 -22.46 21.61 17.80
N LEU A 346 -21.38 22.14 18.39
CA LEU A 346 -21.46 23.06 19.54
C LEU A 346 -22.12 24.40 19.20
N ALA A 347 -21.96 24.89 17.97
CA ALA A 347 -22.68 26.06 17.48
C ALA A 347 -24.16 25.77 17.14
N GLY A 348 -24.62 24.52 17.31
CA GLY A 348 -25.99 24.10 16.98
C GLY A 348 -26.22 23.90 15.49
N VAL A 349 -25.15 23.71 14.71
CA VAL A 349 -25.23 23.54 13.25
C VAL A 349 -25.09 22.06 12.87
N PRO A 350 -26.05 21.51 12.09
CA PRO A 350 -25.94 20.18 11.51
C PRO A 350 -24.70 20.00 10.64
N VAL A 351 -24.21 18.76 10.55
CA VAL A 351 -23.01 18.43 9.77
C VAL A 351 -23.35 17.49 8.62
N LEU A 352 -22.96 17.83 7.39
CA LEU A 352 -22.83 16.89 6.27
C LEU A 352 -21.35 16.55 6.11
N ALA A 353 -20.99 15.29 6.29
CA ALA A 353 -19.61 14.84 6.23
C ALA A 353 -19.39 13.59 5.35
N ALA A 354 -18.14 13.36 4.95
CA ALA A 354 -17.73 12.13 4.31
C ALA A 354 -17.97 10.92 5.23
N ASN A 355 -18.52 9.83 4.70
CA ASN A 355 -18.76 8.58 5.44
C ASN A 355 -17.50 7.73 5.65
N THR A 356 -16.36 8.38 5.91
CA THR A 356 -15.06 7.73 6.12
C THR A 356 -14.30 8.45 7.22
N GLY A 357 -13.37 7.77 7.90
CA GLY A 357 -12.55 8.38 8.93
C GLY A 357 -13.31 8.77 10.20
N GLY A 358 -12.78 9.75 10.92
CA GLY A 358 -13.33 10.29 12.16
C GLY A 358 -14.75 10.86 12.12
N PRO A 359 -15.27 11.41 11.00
CA PRO A 359 -16.69 11.75 10.88
C PRO A 359 -17.66 10.62 11.24
N LEU A 360 -17.31 9.35 11.02
CA LEU A 360 -18.13 8.20 11.41
C LEU A 360 -18.33 8.08 12.93
N GLU A 361 -17.49 8.75 13.71
CA GLU A 361 -17.56 8.74 15.18
C GLU A 361 -18.12 10.06 15.73
N THR A 362 -17.85 11.18 15.07
CA THR A 362 -18.35 12.48 15.53
C THR A 362 -19.83 12.68 15.14
N VAL A 363 -20.22 12.33 13.91
CA VAL A 363 -21.57 12.55 13.38
C VAL A 363 -22.45 11.30 13.53
N VAL A 364 -23.70 11.50 13.96
CA VAL A 364 -24.71 10.43 14.02
C VAL A 364 -25.74 10.66 12.92
N GLU A 365 -25.77 9.74 11.95
CA GLU A 365 -26.65 9.78 10.78
C GLU A 365 -28.11 10.06 11.17
N GLY A 366 -28.69 11.09 10.53
CA GLY A 366 -30.07 11.53 10.73
C GLY A 366 -30.38 12.16 12.10
N LYS A 367 -29.40 12.24 13.03
CA LYS A 367 -29.60 12.81 14.37
C LYS A 367 -28.80 14.08 14.63
N THR A 368 -27.54 14.11 14.24
CA THR A 368 -26.68 15.31 14.35
C THR A 368 -26.19 15.79 12.98
N GLY A 369 -26.47 15.03 11.93
CA GLY A 369 -25.99 15.30 10.58
C GLY A 369 -26.20 14.12 9.63
N TRP A 370 -25.44 14.12 8.53
CA TRP A 370 -25.45 13.12 7.47
C TRP A 370 -24.03 12.70 7.07
N LEU A 371 -23.89 11.44 6.70
CA LEU A 371 -22.66 10.79 6.24
C LEU A 371 -22.86 10.28 4.82
N CYS A 372 -22.17 10.89 3.86
CA CYS A 372 -22.28 10.56 2.44
C CYS A 372 -20.96 10.01 1.86
N PRO A 373 -21.01 9.07 0.89
CA PRO A 373 -19.83 8.67 0.13
C PRO A 373 -19.18 9.88 -0.58
N PRO A 374 -17.86 10.12 -0.44
CA PRO A 374 -17.16 11.21 -1.13
C PRO A 374 -17.31 11.16 -2.66
N GLU A 375 -17.42 9.96 -3.22
CA GLU A 375 -17.49 9.71 -4.65
C GLU A 375 -18.88 9.97 -5.23
N ASP A 376 -19.92 10.01 -4.38
CA ASP A 376 -21.30 10.22 -4.79
C ASP A 376 -21.75 11.67 -4.55
N THR A 377 -21.28 12.59 -5.39
CA THR A 377 -21.66 14.00 -5.34
C THR A 377 -23.19 14.21 -5.34
N LYS A 378 -23.98 13.32 -5.96
CA LYS A 378 -25.44 13.47 -6.01
C LYS A 378 -26.06 13.35 -4.62
N SER A 379 -25.55 12.45 -3.78
CA SER A 379 -26.00 12.31 -2.39
C SER A 379 -25.74 13.58 -1.57
N TRP A 380 -24.58 14.23 -1.76
CA TRP A 380 -24.23 15.49 -1.10
C TRP A 380 -25.16 16.62 -1.54
N THR A 381 -25.40 16.76 -2.84
CA THR A 381 -26.37 17.72 -3.39
C THR A 381 -27.77 17.48 -2.83
N ALA A 382 -28.20 16.22 -2.71
CA ALA A 382 -29.51 15.88 -2.16
C ALA A 382 -29.66 16.31 -0.70
N VAL A 383 -28.62 16.14 0.12
CA VAL A 383 -28.62 16.62 1.52
C VAL A 383 -28.64 18.14 1.57
N MET A 384 -27.81 18.84 0.77
CA MET A 384 -27.83 20.30 0.69
C MET A 384 -29.24 20.82 0.34
N ASN A 385 -29.86 20.24 -0.70
CA ASN A 385 -31.22 20.60 -1.11
C ASN A 385 -32.23 20.32 0.02
N ASN A 386 -32.12 19.18 0.69
CA ASN A 386 -33.01 18.82 1.79
C ASN A 386 -32.94 19.83 2.95
N VAL A 387 -31.74 20.23 3.37
CA VAL A 387 -31.54 21.19 4.47
C VAL A 387 -31.98 22.61 4.09
N LEU A 388 -31.75 23.00 2.84
CA LEU A 388 -32.13 24.33 2.36
C LEU A 388 -33.66 24.46 2.18
N HIS A 389 -34.30 23.47 1.56
CA HIS A 389 -35.64 23.64 0.98
C HIS A 389 -36.73 22.73 1.54
N LYS A 390 -36.37 21.61 2.18
CA LYS A 390 -37.34 20.58 2.62
C LYS A 390 -37.49 20.48 4.13
N MET A 391 -36.43 20.76 4.88
CA MET A 391 -36.44 20.70 6.34
C MET A 391 -36.96 21.99 6.95
N SER A 392 -37.80 21.85 7.98
CA SER A 392 -38.24 23.00 8.77
C SER A 392 -37.12 23.51 9.69
N ASP A 393 -37.14 24.80 10.05
CA ASP A 393 -36.19 25.35 11.02
C ASP A 393 -36.28 24.66 12.39
N LYS A 394 -37.45 24.09 12.73
CA LYS A 394 -37.64 23.30 13.94
C LYS A 394 -36.83 22.01 13.89
N ASP A 395 -36.81 21.33 12.75
CA ASP A 395 -36.06 20.08 12.57
C ASP A 395 -34.55 20.34 12.60
N ILE A 396 -34.10 21.42 11.97
CA ILE A 396 -32.69 21.86 12.00
C ILE A 396 -32.26 22.20 13.43
N LYS A 397 -33.05 22.99 14.17
CA LYS A 397 -32.76 23.31 15.58
C LYS A 397 -32.75 22.07 16.47
N LYS A 398 -33.63 21.11 16.23
CA LYS A 398 -33.66 19.83 16.95
C LYS A 398 -32.37 19.03 16.70
N MET A 399 -31.93 18.95 15.44
CA MET A 399 -30.67 18.30 15.06
C MET A 399 -29.45 19.01 15.66
N GLY A 400 -29.45 20.35 15.63
CA GLY A 400 -28.44 21.18 16.28
C GLY A 400 -28.34 20.96 17.78
N SER A 401 -29.48 20.91 18.47
CA SER A 401 -29.55 20.63 19.92
C SER A 401 -28.99 19.23 20.25
N ALA A 402 -29.35 18.22 19.44
CA ALA A 402 -28.79 16.88 19.58
C ALA A 402 -27.27 16.84 19.35
N GLY A 403 -26.76 17.69 18.44
CA GLY A 403 -25.33 17.92 18.24
C GLY A 403 -24.65 18.48 19.49
N ILE A 404 -25.20 19.54 20.08
CA ILE A 404 -24.68 20.15 21.32
C ILE A 404 -24.62 19.12 22.45
N ASP A 405 -25.73 18.39 22.68
CA ASP A 405 -25.82 17.39 23.74
C ASP A 405 -24.76 16.30 23.56
N ARG A 406 -24.59 15.80 22.33
CA ARG A 406 -23.57 14.81 21.98
C ARG A 406 -22.16 15.32 22.27
N VAL A 407 -21.84 16.55 21.88
CA VAL A 407 -20.49 17.10 22.12
C VAL A 407 -20.20 17.21 23.61
N LYS A 408 -21.16 17.73 24.39
CA LYS A 408 -21.01 17.84 25.84
C LYS A 408 -20.87 16.48 26.53
N SER A 409 -21.60 15.46 26.07
CA SER A 409 -21.58 14.13 26.69
C SER A 409 -20.38 13.27 26.31
N GLU A 410 -19.89 13.36 25.06
CA GLU A 410 -18.88 12.43 24.53
C GLU A 410 -17.51 13.04 24.27
N PHE A 411 -17.44 14.35 24.05
CA PHE A 411 -16.27 15.05 23.51
C PHE A 411 -15.87 16.29 24.34
N SER A 412 -16.27 16.34 25.60
CA SER A 412 -15.83 17.35 26.57
C SER A 412 -14.48 16.99 27.19
N ASP A 413 -13.78 18.01 27.71
CA ASP A 413 -12.57 17.86 28.50
C ASP A 413 -12.77 16.94 29.71
N VAL A 414 -13.92 17.10 30.39
CA VAL A 414 -14.33 16.23 31.51
C VAL A 414 -14.42 14.77 31.08
N LYS A 415 -15.07 14.48 29.94
CA LYS A 415 -15.23 13.09 29.47
C LYS A 415 -13.92 12.49 29.01
N MET A 416 -13.05 13.26 28.36
CA MET A 416 -11.71 12.80 27.99
C MET A 416 -10.88 12.44 29.23
N ALA A 417 -10.91 13.30 30.27
CA ALA A 417 -10.21 13.06 31.52
C ALA A 417 -10.73 11.83 32.27
N GLU A 418 -12.05 11.60 32.30
CA GLU A 418 -12.66 10.37 32.85
C GLU A 418 -12.11 9.12 32.17
N ARG A 419 -12.17 9.06 30.82
CA ARG A 419 -11.67 7.90 30.07
C ARG A 419 -10.19 7.64 30.34
N LEU A 420 -9.38 8.69 30.40
CA LEU A 420 -7.95 8.56 30.70
C LEU A 420 -7.70 8.00 32.11
N ASP A 421 -8.41 8.49 33.13
CA ASP A 421 -8.22 8.01 34.49
C ASP A 421 -8.75 6.57 34.68
N GLU A 422 -9.84 6.20 34.01
CA GLU A 422 -10.33 4.82 33.94
C GLU A 422 -9.26 3.88 33.35
N ILE A 423 -8.67 4.27 32.21
CA ILE A 423 -7.59 3.49 31.58
C ILE A 423 -6.39 3.40 32.52
N ILE A 424 -5.95 4.51 33.10
CA ILE A 424 -4.79 4.54 34.00
C ILE A 424 -5.01 3.65 35.22
N THR A 425 -6.23 3.62 35.74
CA THR A 425 -6.60 2.75 36.86
C THR A 425 -6.60 1.27 36.45
N ALA A 426 -7.17 0.94 35.28
CA ALA A 426 -7.25 -0.42 34.77
C ALA A 426 -5.88 -1.04 34.44
N MET A 427 -4.88 -0.23 34.10
CA MET A 427 -3.51 -0.72 33.84
C MET A 427 -2.86 -1.43 35.04
N ALA A 428 -3.35 -1.22 36.26
CA ALA A 428 -2.83 -1.87 37.45
C ALA A 428 -2.93 -3.40 37.38
N ASP A 429 -3.98 -3.91 36.74
CA ASP A 429 -4.31 -5.34 36.68
C ASP A 429 -3.79 -6.04 35.40
N VAL A 430 -3.18 -5.27 34.49
CA VAL A 430 -2.68 -5.80 33.21
C VAL A 430 -1.31 -6.48 33.39
N PRO A 431 -1.13 -7.70 32.85
CA PRO A 431 0.18 -8.37 32.86
C PRO A 431 1.20 -7.58 32.02
N ARG A 432 2.36 -7.32 32.60
CA ARG A 432 3.44 -6.55 31.96
C ARG A 432 4.36 -7.47 31.14
N ARG A 433 4.84 -6.96 30.00
CA ARG A 433 5.78 -7.67 29.12
C ARG A 433 7.15 -7.84 29.78
N SER A 434 7.76 -9.01 29.59
CA SER A 434 9.10 -9.31 30.11
C SER A 434 10.18 -8.43 29.47
N CYS A 435 11.04 -7.86 30.30
CA CYS A 435 12.17 -7.04 29.85
C CYS A 435 13.46 -7.84 29.62
N ILE A 436 13.43 -9.18 29.69
CA ILE A 436 14.62 -10.04 29.49
C ILE A 436 15.27 -9.79 28.12
N GLN A 437 14.46 -9.54 27.09
CA GLN A 437 14.93 -9.21 25.74
C GLN A 437 15.80 -7.94 25.72
N ILE A 438 15.51 -6.97 26.59
CA ILE A 438 16.29 -5.72 26.72
C ILE A 438 17.63 -6.01 27.39
N SER A 439 17.65 -6.84 28.44
CA SER A 439 18.89 -7.24 29.11
C SER A 439 19.82 -8.02 28.16
N MET A 440 19.27 -8.94 27.36
CA MET A 440 20.04 -9.66 26.34
C MET A 440 20.57 -8.71 25.26
N PHE A 441 19.72 -7.83 24.72
CA PHE A 441 20.13 -6.83 23.73
C PHE A 441 21.23 -5.90 24.27
N SER A 442 21.06 -5.39 25.49
CA SER A 442 22.04 -4.51 26.15
C SER A 442 23.37 -5.22 26.40
N MET A 443 23.32 -6.50 26.82
CA MET A 443 24.52 -7.34 26.98
C MET A 443 25.25 -7.53 25.64
N THR A 444 24.51 -7.82 24.57
CA THR A 444 25.08 -7.96 23.22
C THR A 444 25.74 -6.67 22.75
N VAL A 445 25.10 -5.51 22.94
CA VAL A 445 25.67 -4.21 22.56
C VAL A 445 26.93 -3.91 23.38
N LEU A 446 26.92 -4.17 24.69
CA LEU A 446 28.10 -3.98 25.55
C LEU A 446 29.27 -4.88 25.13
N LEU A 447 28.99 -6.14 24.78
CA LEU A 447 30.01 -7.07 24.27
C LEU A 447 30.60 -6.59 22.94
N VAL A 448 29.77 -6.08 22.03
CA VAL A 448 30.23 -5.51 20.75
C VAL A 448 31.10 -4.27 20.98
N ILE A 449 30.71 -3.38 21.90
CA ILE A 449 31.51 -2.19 22.25
C ILE A 449 32.84 -2.61 22.88
N TYR A 450 32.82 -3.57 23.81
CA TYR A 450 34.03 -4.11 24.44
C TYR A 450 34.97 -4.73 23.41
N ASP A 451 34.47 -5.58 22.51
CA ASP A 451 35.27 -6.23 21.46
C ASP A 451 35.84 -5.22 20.46
N THR A 452 35.04 -4.21 20.09
CA THR A 452 35.50 -3.12 19.21
C THR A 452 36.59 -2.30 19.90
N GLY A 453 36.39 -1.95 21.18
CA GLY A 453 37.38 -1.25 22.00
C GLY A 453 38.66 -2.06 22.19
N TYR A 454 38.54 -3.37 22.43
CA TYR A 454 39.66 -4.29 22.56
C TYR A 454 40.43 -4.44 21.24
N TYR A 455 39.72 -4.55 20.11
CA TYR A 455 40.34 -4.63 18.79
C TYR A 455 41.08 -3.34 18.43
N VAL A 456 40.48 -2.17 18.71
CA VAL A 456 41.13 -0.88 18.49
C VAL A 456 42.37 -0.73 19.39
N TYR A 457 42.24 -1.06 20.68
CA TYR A 457 43.36 -1.08 21.63
C TYR A 457 44.50 -2.00 21.20
N LYS A 458 44.16 -3.21 20.72
CA LYS A 458 45.13 -4.18 20.20
C LYS A 458 45.78 -3.70 18.90
N SER A 459 45.02 -3.10 17.99
CA SER A 459 45.51 -2.55 16.72
C SER A 459 46.46 -1.36 16.89
N GLN A 460 46.37 -0.64 18.01
CA GLN A 460 47.28 0.45 18.34
C GLN A 460 48.58 -0.03 19.03
N ASN A 461 48.65 -1.30 19.45
CA ASN A 461 49.75 -1.84 20.28
C ASN A 461 50.56 -2.98 19.64
N GLU A 462 50.30 -3.39 18.38
CA GLU A 462 51.05 -4.47 17.72
C GLU A 462 52.01 -3.95 16.62
N GLU A 463 53.29 -3.73 16.99
CA GLU A 463 54.44 -3.62 16.06
C GLU A 463 55.26 -4.92 15.96
N ILE A 464 54.76 -6.06 16.45
CA ILE A 464 55.51 -7.32 16.41
C ILE A 464 54.54 -8.45 16.04
N TYR A 465 54.54 -8.85 14.77
CA TYR A 465 54.67 -10.24 14.30
C TYR A 465 54.53 -10.28 12.77
N ALA A 466 55.68 -10.28 12.11
CA ALA A 466 55.81 -10.62 10.70
C ALA A 466 55.78 -12.16 10.54
N LYS A 467 54.74 -12.69 9.88
CA LYS A 467 54.79 -13.70 8.79
C LYS A 467 53.44 -14.39 8.62
N GLY A 468 52.84 -14.18 7.45
CA GLY A 468 51.91 -15.10 6.78
C GLY A 468 50.53 -15.28 7.41
N ILE A 469 49.51 -14.58 6.88
CA ILE A 469 48.20 -15.12 6.45
C ILE A 469 47.38 -13.96 5.86
N GLN A 470 46.65 -14.27 4.79
CA GLN A 470 45.89 -13.39 3.91
C GLN A 470 44.77 -12.60 4.61
N LYS A 471 44.44 -11.45 3.99
CA LYS A 471 43.26 -10.59 4.23
C LYS A 471 42.00 -11.38 4.65
N LYS A 472 41.61 -11.22 5.91
CA LYS A 472 40.23 -11.39 6.39
C LYS A 472 39.80 -10.09 7.06
N LEU A 473 38.86 -9.38 6.43
CA LEU A 473 38.19 -8.23 7.02
C LEU A 473 36.88 -8.73 7.67
N LEU A 474 36.70 -8.38 8.95
CA LEU A 474 35.60 -8.65 9.91
C LEU A 474 35.85 -9.75 10.98
N PRO A 475 35.48 -9.50 12.27
CA PRO A 475 35.73 -10.42 13.39
C PRO A 475 34.92 -11.74 13.31
N PRO A 476 35.42 -12.85 13.88
CA PRO A 476 34.85 -14.19 13.72
C PRO A 476 33.48 -14.43 14.38
N PHE A 477 32.96 -13.50 15.20
CA PHE A 477 31.68 -13.72 15.90
C PHE A 477 30.44 -13.18 15.17
N THR A 478 30.59 -12.30 14.17
CA THR A 478 29.45 -11.80 13.38
C THR A 478 28.87 -12.90 12.48
N TYR A 479 29.71 -13.81 11.97
CA TYR A 479 29.24 -14.98 11.22
C TYR A 479 28.49 -15.97 12.11
N SER A 480 28.98 -16.23 13.32
CA SER A 480 28.37 -17.22 14.22
C SER A 480 27.06 -16.71 14.83
N ALA A 481 26.94 -15.44 15.22
CA ALA A 481 25.68 -14.92 15.77
C ALA A 481 24.57 -14.76 14.70
N LEU A 482 24.91 -14.37 13.46
CA LEU A 482 23.96 -14.32 12.34
C LEU A 482 23.64 -15.71 11.78
N ALA A 483 24.59 -16.66 11.80
CA ALA A 483 24.33 -18.04 11.40
C ALA A 483 23.51 -18.81 12.45
N VAL A 484 23.79 -18.61 13.76
CA VAL A 484 23.05 -19.27 14.86
C VAL A 484 21.63 -18.71 15.01
N MET A 485 21.36 -17.46 14.60
CA MET A 485 20.00 -16.90 14.60
C MET A 485 19.18 -17.17 13.32
N LYS A 486 19.73 -17.82 12.29
CA LYS A 486 19.01 -18.02 11.00
C LYS A 486 19.14 -19.39 10.33
N SER A 487 19.75 -20.42 10.94
CA SER A 487 20.00 -21.70 10.23
C SER A 487 19.02 -22.86 10.47
N ASP A 488 17.92 -22.70 11.20
CA ASP A 488 17.05 -23.86 11.53
C ASP A 488 15.59 -23.74 11.04
N THR A 489 15.29 -22.86 10.09
CA THR A 489 13.95 -22.88 9.46
C THR A 489 13.89 -24.02 8.45
N LYS A 490 13.38 -25.18 8.89
CA LYS A 490 13.07 -26.31 8.00
C LYS A 490 11.84 -25.97 7.16
N TYR A 491 11.96 -26.01 5.84
CA TYR A 491 10.85 -25.77 4.92
C TYR A 491 10.19 -27.09 4.50
N GLU A 492 8.86 -27.11 4.41
CA GLU A 492 8.14 -28.24 3.82
C GLU A 492 8.27 -28.23 2.29
N ALA A 493 8.34 -27.04 1.68
CA ALA A 493 8.45 -26.91 0.23
C ALA A 493 9.28 -25.70 -0.19
N VAL A 494 10.02 -25.84 -1.29
CA VAL A 494 10.62 -24.76 -2.06
C VAL A 494 9.89 -24.65 -3.40
N VAL A 495 9.33 -23.48 -3.69
CA VAL A 495 8.68 -23.18 -4.97
C VAL A 495 9.55 -22.19 -5.74
N VAL A 496 9.93 -22.56 -6.96
CA VAL A 496 10.80 -21.74 -7.82
C VAL A 496 9.97 -21.08 -8.91
N GLY A 497 9.98 -19.76 -8.96
CA GLY A 497 9.27 -18.95 -9.95
C GLY A 497 7.96 -18.38 -9.41
N ALA A 498 7.70 -17.10 -9.68
CA ALA A 498 6.53 -16.37 -9.21
C ALA A 498 5.60 -15.90 -10.33
N GLY A 499 5.63 -16.58 -11.47
CA GLY A 499 4.59 -16.45 -12.50
C GLY A 499 3.26 -17.08 -12.06
N PRO A 500 2.21 -17.01 -12.90
CA PRO A 500 0.88 -17.51 -12.54
C PRO A 500 0.84 -18.97 -12.07
N ALA A 501 1.69 -19.84 -12.62
CA ALA A 501 1.78 -21.22 -12.15
C ALA A 501 2.40 -21.34 -10.75
N GLY A 502 3.46 -20.58 -10.46
CA GLY A 502 4.09 -20.56 -9.13
C GLY A 502 3.16 -20.02 -8.06
N ILE A 503 2.41 -18.96 -8.38
CA ILE A 503 1.34 -18.44 -7.50
C ILE A 503 0.32 -19.54 -7.19
N ALA A 504 -0.18 -20.23 -8.23
CA ALA A 504 -1.13 -21.33 -8.08
C ALA A 504 -0.57 -22.49 -7.25
N VAL A 505 0.70 -22.86 -7.43
CA VAL A 505 1.36 -23.91 -6.64
C VAL A 505 1.39 -23.54 -5.17
N VAL A 506 1.83 -22.32 -4.82
CA VAL A 506 1.85 -21.84 -3.43
C VAL A 506 0.45 -21.91 -2.82
N GLY A 507 -0.56 -21.43 -3.54
CA GLY A 507 -1.95 -21.51 -3.08
C GLY A 507 -2.46 -22.93 -2.83
N ASN A 508 -2.15 -23.88 -3.72
CA ASN A 508 -2.56 -25.28 -3.57
C ASN A 508 -1.80 -25.97 -2.43
N LEU A 509 -0.50 -25.71 -2.27
CA LEU A 509 0.30 -26.27 -1.17
C LEU A 509 -0.21 -25.78 0.20
N LEU A 510 -0.55 -24.49 0.32
CA LEU A 510 -1.17 -23.95 1.53
C LEU A 510 -2.54 -24.59 1.81
N GLU A 511 -3.36 -24.85 0.79
CA GLU A 511 -4.65 -25.56 0.95
C GLU A 511 -4.45 -27.01 1.45
N GLN A 512 -3.32 -27.64 1.12
CA GLN A 512 -2.89 -28.94 1.69
C GLN A 512 -2.14 -28.81 3.04
N ASN A 513 -2.16 -27.63 3.67
CA ASN A 513 -1.48 -27.32 4.92
C ASN A 513 0.04 -27.59 4.91
N LYS A 514 0.68 -27.41 3.74
CA LYS A 514 2.14 -27.49 3.59
C LYS A 514 2.77 -26.14 3.87
N LYS A 515 3.27 -25.97 5.09
CA LYS A 515 3.98 -24.77 5.56
C LYS A 515 5.06 -25.17 6.59
N PRO A 516 6.21 -24.47 6.65
CA PRO A 516 6.52 -23.23 5.91
C PRO A 516 6.98 -23.50 4.46
N ILE A 517 6.62 -22.60 3.54
CA ILE A 517 7.03 -22.62 2.12
C ILE A 517 8.07 -21.53 1.88
N LEU A 518 9.18 -21.87 1.23
CA LEU A 518 10.12 -20.89 0.67
C LEU A 518 9.78 -20.66 -0.81
N TRP A 519 9.40 -19.45 -1.15
CA TRP A 519 9.05 -19.04 -2.52
C TRP A 519 10.14 -18.16 -3.10
N VAL A 520 10.84 -18.69 -4.10
CA VAL A 520 12.04 -18.08 -4.68
C VAL A 520 11.75 -17.61 -6.11
N ASP A 521 12.00 -16.33 -6.40
CA ASP A 521 11.92 -15.78 -7.75
C ASP A 521 12.78 -14.52 -7.87
N HIS A 522 13.32 -14.25 -9.05
CA HIS A 522 14.15 -13.07 -9.32
C HIS A 522 13.45 -11.72 -9.04
N GLU A 523 12.11 -11.63 -9.19
CA GLU A 523 11.37 -10.37 -9.07
C GLU A 523 10.14 -10.43 -8.14
N LEU A 524 9.52 -11.60 -7.95
CA LEU A 524 8.26 -11.82 -7.22
C LEU A 524 7.10 -10.93 -7.72
N LYS A 525 7.02 -10.71 -9.04
CA LYS A 525 6.08 -9.75 -9.67
C LYS A 525 5.21 -10.38 -10.75
N ALA A 526 4.62 -11.55 -10.49
CA ALA A 526 3.74 -12.26 -11.44
C ALA A 526 4.40 -12.65 -12.78
N GLY A 527 5.74 -12.68 -12.82
CA GLY A 527 6.55 -13.05 -13.98
C GLY A 527 6.23 -12.25 -15.24
N ARG A 528 6.34 -12.91 -16.39
CA ARG A 528 6.24 -12.29 -17.72
C ARG A 528 4.87 -11.69 -18.03
N LEU A 529 3.81 -12.23 -17.41
CA LEU A 529 2.44 -11.71 -17.53
C LEU A 529 2.37 -10.21 -17.17
N ASN A 530 3.01 -9.84 -16.07
CA ASN A 530 3.06 -8.46 -15.60
C ASN A 530 4.20 -7.66 -16.26
N LYS A 531 5.35 -8.29 -16.53
CA LYS A 531 6.52 -7.59 -17.07
C LYS A 531 6.34 -7.12 -18.51
N TYR A 532 5.70 -7.94 -19.36
CA TYR A 532 5.67 -7.70 -20.80
C TYR A 532 4.27 -7.58 -21.40
N TYR A 533 3.25 -8.19 -20.78
CA TYR A 533 1.97 -8.42 -21.46
C TYR A 533 0.82 -7.53 -21.00
N ARG A 534 1.05 -6.52 -20.16
CA ARG A 534 -0.06 -5.69 -19.60
C ARG A 534 -0.93 -5.02 -20.68
N GLU A 535 -0.31 -4.53 -21.74
CA GLU A 535 -1.00 -3.86 -22.86
C GLU A 535 -1.69 -4.84 -23.83
N VAL A 536 -1.47 -6.14 -23.66
CA VAL A 536 -1.98 -7.17 -24.56
C VAL A 536 -3.46 -7.45 -24.23
N PRO A 537 -4.37 -7.44 -25.22
CA PRO A 537 -5.73 -7.89 -25.00
C PRO A 537 -5.74 -9.40 -24.73
N SER A 538 -6.46 -9.84 -23.72
CA SER A 538 -6.59 -11.26 -23.41
C SER A 538 -7.51 -11.96 -24.41
N ASN A 539 -7.22 -13.22 -24.69
CA ASN A 539 -8.13 -14.14 -25.38
C ASN A 539 -8.95 -15.00 -24.39
N THR A 540 -8.85 -14.72 -23.09
CA THR A 540 -9.48 -15.47 -22.00
C THR A 540 -10.65 -14.66 -21.44
N LYS A 541 -11.81 -15.31 -21.32
CA LYS A 541 -13.00 -14.71 -20.69
C LYS A 541 -12.73 -14.34 -19.23
N VAL A 542 -13.25 -13.20 -18.78
CA VAL A 542 -13.05 -12.65 -17.41
C VAL A 542 -13.37 -13.68 -16.33
N LYS A 543 -14.46 -14.45 -16.49
CA LYS A 543 -14.86 -15.49 -15.52
C LYS A 543 -13.79 -16.52 -15.20
N ARG A 544 -12.87 -16.79 -16.15
CA ARG A 544 -11.77 -17.75 -15.95
C ARG A 544 -10.68 -17.17 -15.04
N PHE A 545 -10.47 -15.85 -15.05
CA PHE A 545 -9.58 -15.18 -14.08
C PHE A 545 -10.20 -15.15 -12.69
N ILE A 546 -11.52 -14.95 -12.58
CA ILE A 546 -12.23 -15.08 -11.30
C ILE A 546 -12.15 -16.52 -10.76
N SER A 547 -12.35 -17.53 -11.62
CA SER A 547 -12.21 -18.94 -11.23
C SER A 547 -10.80 -19.29 -10.73
N TYR A 548 -9.77 -18.60 -11.25
CA TYR A 548 -8.41 -18.72 -10.76
C TYR A 548 -8.25 -18.14 -9.34
N ALA A 549 -8.75 -16.92 -9.11
CA ALA A 549 -8.74 -16.27 -7.79
C ALA A 549 -9.55 -17.04 -6.74
N GLU A 550 -10.65 -17.67 -7.17
CA GLU A 550 -11.53 -18.45 -6.30
C GLU A 550 -11.11 -19.91 -6.19
N GLY A 551 -10.01 -20.30 -6.85
CA GLY A 551 -9.54 -21.68 -6.91
C GLY A 551 -9.33 -22.28 -5.52
N VAL A 552 -8.49 -21.66 -4.69
CA VAL A 552 -8.07 -22.22 -3.41
C VAL A 552 -8.45 -21.33 -2.24
N ALA A 553 -8.64 -21.91 -1.04
CA ALA A 553 -9.01 -21.16 0.16
C ALA A 553 -8.07 -19.98 0.48
N PRO A 554 -6.72 -20.14 0.41
CA PRO A 554 -5.79 -19.04 0.66
C PRO A 554 -5.99 -17.84 -0.28
N PHE A 555 -6.37 -18.07 -1.54
CA PHE A 555 -6.62 -16.95 -2.48
C PHE A 555 -7.92 -16.21 -2.15
N ARG A 556 -8.96 -16.95 -1.74
CA ARG A 556 -10.23 -16.36 -1.30
C ARG A 556 -10.04 -15.53 -0.02
N GLU A 557 -9.18 -15.99 0.89
CA GLU A 557 -8.79 -15.23 2.09
C GLU A 557 -8.06 -13.94 1.71
N VAL A 558 -7.03 -14.03 0.85
CA VAL A 558 -6.32 -12.83 0.36
C VAL A 558 -7.28 -11.84 -0.31
N ALA A 559 -8.22 -12.31 -1.12
CA ALA A 559 -9.21 -11.46 -1.78
C ALA A 559 -10.16 -10.76 -0.78
N LYS A 560 -10.46 -11.39 0.36
CA LYS A 560 -11.29 -10.82 1.45
C LYS A 560 -10.52 -9.84 2.33
N GLU A 561 -9.27 -10.14 2.63
CA GLU A 561 -8.39 -9.31 3.48
C GLU A 561 -7.90 -8.06 2.75
N THR A 562 -7.82 -8.10 1.42
CA THR A 562 -7.37 -6.95 0.62
C THR A 562 -8.46 -5.87 0.58
N PRO A 563 -8.20 -4.63 1.05
CA PRO A 563 -9.18 -3.55 1.04
C PRO A 563 -9.79 -3.31 -0.35
N THR A 564 -11.10 -3.08 -0.41
CA THR A 564 -11.83 -2.82 -1.65
C THR A 564 -11.91 -1.32 -1.95
N PRO A 565 -11.83 -0.87 -3.22
CA PRO A 565 -11.73 -1.70 -4.43
C PRO A 565 -10.31 -2.27 -4.64
N ASN A 566 -10.25 -3.55 -5.00
CA ASN A 566 -9.03 -4.28 -5.34
C ASN A 566 -9.12 -4.96 -6.71
N ALA A 567 -8.03 -5.60 -7.15
CA ALA A 567 -7.95 -6.23 -8.47
C ALA A 567 -9.01 -7.34 -8.68
N TYR A 568 -9.35 -8.09 -7.63
CA TYR A 568 -10.39 -9.11 -7.68
C TYR A 568 -11.80 -8.49 -7.80
N THR A 569 -12.13 -7.48 -7.01
CA THR A 569 -13.43 -6.79 -7.13
C THR A 569 -13.57 -6.05 -8.45
N HIS A 570 -12.46 -5.51 -8.98
CA HIS A 570 -12.46 -4.89 -10.31
C HIS A 570 -12.76 -5.92 -11.40
N LEU A 571 -12.08 -7.07 -11.43
CA LEU A 571 -12.38 -8.15 -12.37
C LEU A 571 -13.83 -8.67 -12.24
N LYS A 572 -14.40 -8.69 -11.02
CA LYS A 572 -15.81 -9.04 -10.81
C LYS A 572 -16.80 -8.02 -11.38
N SER A 573 -16.40 -6.75 -11.46
CA SER A 573 -17.23 -5.68 -12.01
C SER A 573 -17.30 -5.67 -13.54
N LEU A 574 -16.37 -6.36 -14.22
CA LEU A 574 -16.36 -6.49 -15.68
C LEU A 574 -17.36 -7.56 -16.15
N ASP A 575 -17.74 -7.52 -17.43
CA ASP A 575 -18.55 -8.57 -18.05
C ASP A 575 -17.81 -9.91 -18.00
N GLN A 576 -18.45 -10.92 -17.40
CA GLN A 576 -17.87 -12.23 -17.16
C GLN A 576 -17.76 -13.08 -18.43
N GLU A 577 -18.56 -12.78 -19.46
CA GLU A 577 -18.53 -13.47 -20.75
C GLU A 577 -17.61 -12.80 -21.78
N ASP A 578 -17.18 -11.56 -21.54
CA ASP A 578 -16.23 -10.84 -22.37
C ASP A 578 -14.77 -11.13 -21.97
N THR A 579 -13.83 -10.69 -22.80
CA THR A 579 -12.39 -10.65 -22.55
C THR A 579 -11.97 -9.33 -21.90
N CYS A 580 -10.79 -9.28 -21.28
CA CYS A 580 -10.22 -8.04 -20.73
C CYS A 580 -8.77 -7.85 -21.18
N HIS A 581 -8.13 -6.73 -20.81
CA HIS A 581 -6.68 -6.62 -20.96
C HIS A 581 -5.96 -7.53 -19.96
N ILE A 582 -4.75 -7.96 -20.32
CA ILE A 582 -3.92 -8.78 -19.43
C ILE A 582 -3.46 -8.00 -18.20
N ALA A 583 -3.43 -6.66 -18.25
CA ALA A 583 -3.18 -5.81 -17.09
C ALA A 583 -4.06 -6.18 -15.88
N GLN A 584 -5.36 -6.38 -16.07
CA GLN A 584 -6.27 -6.75 -14.99
C GLN A 584 -5.93 -8.12 -14.39
N ALA A 585 -5.56 -9.10 -15.22
CA ALA A 585 -5.11 -10.41 -14.75
C ALA A 585 -3.74 -10.35 -14.05
N ALA A 586 -2.85 -9.47 -14.51
CA ALA A 586 -1.56 -9.21 -13.86
C ALA A 586 -1.74 -8.57 -12.48
N ASP A 587 -2.67 -7.62 -12.34
CA ASP A 587 -2.99 -6.97 -11.06
C ASP A 587 -3.58 -7.96 -10.05
N LEU A 588 -4.42 -8.89 -10.52
CA LEU A 588 -4.90 -9.99 -9.69
C LEU A 588 -3.74 -10.86 -9.19
N CYS A 589 -2.83 -11.26 -10.08
CA CYS A 589 -1.65 -12.05 -9.70
C CYS A 589 -0.75 -11.30 -8.72
N LEU A 590 -0.50 -10.00 -8.92
CA LEU A 590 0.29 -9.17 -8.01
C LEU A 590 -0.37 -9.06 -6.63
N MET A 591 -1.70 -8.90 -6.59
CA MET A 591 -2.48 -8.88 -5.35
C MET A 591 -2.33 -10.21 -4.59
N LEU A 592 -2.47 -11.34 -5.27
CA LEU A 592 -2.30 -12.67 -4.68
C LEU A 592 -0.85 -12.90 -4.21
N THR A 593 0.14 -12.59 -5.04
CA THR A 593 1.56 -12.67 -4.64
C THR A 593 1.84 -11.80 -3.42
N LYS A 594 1.22 -10.63 -3.29
CA LYS A 594 1.38 -9.76 -2.11
C LYS A 594 0.78 -10.42 -0.86
N GLY A 595 -0.47 -10.86 -0.90
CA GLY A 595 -1.19 -11.37 0.27
C GLY A 595 -0.80 -12.78 0.73
N LEU A 596 -0.12 -13.57 -0.10
CA LEU A 596 0.52 -14.83 0.29
C LEU A 596 1.86 -14.54 0.98
N ASP A 597 1.85 -14.16 2.25
CA ASP A 597 3.04 -13.73 3.00
C ASP A 597 3.34 -14.63 4.22
N GLU A 598 4.24 -14.16 5.10
CA GLU A 598 4.70 -14.94 6.25
C GLU A 598 3.58 -15.25 7.24
N SER A 599 2.52 -14.43 7.31
CA SER A 599 1.34 -14.72 8.16
C SER A 599 0.63 -16.01 7.74
N LYS A 600 0.77 -16.40 6.47
CA LYS A 600 0.22 -17.64 5.90
C LYS A 600 1.27 -18.74 5.77
N GLY A 601 2.49 -18.54 6.30
CA GLY A 601 3.59 -19.50 6.25
C GLY A 601 4.37 -19.50 4.93
N VAL A 602 4.34 -18.39 4.17
CA VAL A 602 5.08 -18.23 2.91
C VAL A 602 6.21 -17.23 3.08
N HIS A 603 7.44 -17.72 3.03
CA HIS A 603 8.65 -16.91 3.06
C HIS A 603 9.10 -16.61 1.63
N LYS A 604 9.35 -15.34 1.33
CA LYS A 604 9.71 -14.89 -0.01
C LYS A 604 11.19 -14.56 -0.07
N GLN A 605 11.89 -15.07 -1.07
CA GLN A 605 13.30 -14.80 -1.29
C GLN A 605 13.56 -14.39 -2.74
N LEU A 606 14.23 -13.26 -2.92
CA LEU A 606 14.72 -12.85 -4.23
C LEU A 606 16.00 -13.61 -4.57
N GLY A 607 16.06 -14.20 -5.75
CA GLY A 607 17.25 -14.91 -6.23
C GLY A 607 16.95 -15.96 -7.29
N ASP A 608 18.03 -16.53 -7.81
CA ASP A 608 18.00 -17.58 -8.81
C ASP A 608 18.42 -18.91 -8.22
N VAL A 609 17.64 -19.96 -8.45
CA VAL A 609 18.00 -21.31 -8.02
C VAL A 609 18.95 -21.91 -9.06
N SER A 610 20.22 -22.09 -8.70
CA SER A 610 21.24 -22.63 -9.61
C SER A 610 21.34 -24.15 -9.61
N GLY A 611 20.97 -24.78 -8.49
CA GLY A 611 21.06 -26.23 -8.34
C GLY A 611 20.20 -26.75 -7.22
N ALA A 612 19.88 -28.04 -7.27
CA ALA A 612 19.24 -28.76 -6.18
C ALA A 612 19.74 -30.20 -6.13
N SER A 613 20.04 -30.71 -4.93
CA SER A 613 20.51 -32.08 -4.73
C SER A 613 19.56 -32.85 -3.83
N TRP A 614 19.13 -34.02 -4.29
CA TRP A 614 18.48 -35.01 -3.44
C TRP A 614 19.52 -35.66 -2.53
N THR A 615 19.21 -35.77 -1.24
CA THR A 615 20.11 -36.27 -0.20
C THR A 615 19.59 -37.58 0.40
N ASP A 616 20.49 -38.33 1.07
CA ASP A 616 20.14 -39.56 1.82
C ASP A 616 19.13 -39.33 2.94
N SER A 617 18.93 -38.07 3.36
CA SER A 617 17.91 -37.68 4.34
C SER A 617 16.49 -37.61 3.75
N ASN A 618 16.30 -38.00 2.49
CA ASN A 618 15.05 -37.90 1.73
C ASN A 618 14.54 -36.46 1.58
N LYS A 619 15.46 -35.50 1.37
CA LYS A 619 15.17 -34.08 1.19
C LYS A 619 15.95 -33.48 0.03
N TRP A 620 15.44 -32.37 -0.49
CA TRP A 620 16.07 -31.52 -1.48
C TRP A 620 16.86 -30.39 -0.81
N ASP A 621 18.17 -30.35 -1.06
CA ASP A 621 19.02 -29.22 -0.73
C ASP A 621 19.10 -28.28 -1.94
N VAL A 622 18.51 -27.10 -1.83
CA VAL A 622 18.30 -26.15 -2.92
C VAL A 622 19.25 -24.97 -2.78
N THR A 623 20.06 -24.73 -3.80
CA THR A 623 21.06 -23.65 -3.83
C THR A 623 20.50 -22.42 -4.53
N ILE A 624 20.46 -21.30 -3.80
CA ILE A 624 19.90 -20.02 -4.22
C ILE A 624 21.02 -18.97 -4.30
N ASN A 625 21.17 -18.34 -5.45
CA ASN A 625 22.05 -17.18 -5.64
C ASN A 625 21.24 -15.90 -5.47
N SER A 626 21.51 -15.15 -4.39
CA SER A 626 20.86 -13.87 -4.14
C SER A 626 21.62 -12.73 -4.83
N PRO A 627 20.92 -11.76 -5.46
CA PRO A 627 21.52 -10.53 -5.97
C PRO A 627 21.86 -9.51 -4.87
N ASP A 628 21.55 -9.80 -3.59
CA ASP A 628 21.82 -8.90 -2.46
C ASP A 628 23.33 -8.88 -2.12
N GLU A 629 24.01 -7.77 -2.40
CA GLU A 629 25.43 -7.54 -2.09
C GLU A 629 25.77 -7.70 -0.59
N LYS A 630 24.77 -7.73 0.30
CA LYS A 630 24.95 -7.99 1.73
C LYS A 630 25.23 -9.45 2.08
N PHE A 631 24.95 -10.39 1.16
CA PHE A 631 25.17 -11.83 1.35
C PHE A 631 26.00 -12.39 0.19
N PRO A 632 27.34 -12.25 0.21
CA PRO A 632 28.17 -12.73 -0.88
C PRO A 632 28.29 -14.27 -0.80
N GLY A 633 27.37 -14.98 -1.48
CA GLY A 633 27.48 -16.41 -1.72
C GLY A 633 26.15 -17.15 -1.93
N PRO A 634 26.17 -18.32 -2.60
CA PRO A 634 25.02 -19.21 -2.68
C PRO A 634 24.55 -19.63 -1.29
N THR A 635 23.24 -19.53 -1.03
CA THR A 635 22.60 -20.05 0.18
C THR A 635 21.94 -21.39 -0.12
N THR A 636 22.16 -22.41 0.70
CA THR A 636 21.51 -23.72 0.55
C THR A 636 20.41 -23.89 1.59
N VAL A 637 19.23 -24.34 1.15
CA VAL A 637 18.05 -24.57 2.01
C VAL A 637 17.51 -25.99 1.77
N SER A 638 17.14 -26.69 2.85
CA SER A 638 16.60 -28.05 2.77
C SER A 638 15.07 -28.08 2.82
N ALA A 639 14.43 -28.87 1.97
CA ALA A 639 12.97 -29.05 1.95
C ALA A 639 12.52 -30.43 1.46
N ASP A 640 11.30 -30.84 1.83
CA ASP A 640 10.74 -32.13 1.41
C ASP A 640 10.25 -32.10 -0.05
N LEU A 641 9.78 -30.94 -0.50
CA LEU A 641 9.28 -30.70 -1.85
C LEU A 641 10.08 -29.61 -2.55
N LEU A 642 10.41 -29.85 -3.83
CA LEU A 642 10.92 -28.87 -4.77
C LEU A 642 9.97 -28.78 -5.96
N VAL A 643 9.39 -27.61 -6.18
CA VAL A 643 8.43 -27.38 -7.28
C VAL A 643 8.97 -26.33 -8.25
N LEU A 644 9.18 -26.74 -9.51
CA LEU A 644 9.76 -25.93 -10.57
C LEU A 644 8.67 -25.23 -11.39
N CYS A 645 8.53 -23.92 -11.22
CA CYS A 645 7.64 -23.04 -11.98
C CYS A 645 8.45 -21.97 -12.74
N THR A 646 9.59 -22.37 -13.32
CA THR A 646 10.63 -21.48 -13.88
C THR A 646 10.17 -20.59 -15.04
N GLY A 647 9.08 -20.94 -15.71
CA GLY A 647 8.55 -20.16 -16.83
C GLY A 647 9.19 -20.50 -18.18
N SER A 648 8.87 -19.70 -19.19
CA SER A 648 9.35 -19.89 -20.56
C SER A 648 9.58 -18.55 -21.25
N SER A 649 10.52 -18.51 -22.19
CA SER A 649 10.82 -17.35 -23.02
C SER A 649 10.56 -17.65 -24.50
N PRO A 650 10.29 -16.63 -25.34
CA PRO A 650 10.10 -16.79 -26.77
C PRO A 650 11.27 -17.54 -27.41
N THR A 651 10.95 -18.42 -28.35
CA THR A 651 11.96 -19.17 -29.10
C THR A 651 12.48 -18.30 -30.25
N THR A 652 13.79 -18.06 -30.25
CA THR A 652 14.50 -17.51 -31.41
C THR A 652 15.19 -18.67 -32.13
N ARG A 653 14.99 -18.80 -33.45
CA ARG A 653 15.71 -19.74 -34.31
C ARG A 653 16.78 -19.00 -35.11
N PRO A 654 17.90 -19.68 -35.45
CA PRO A 654 18.84 -19.14 -36.43
C PRO A 654 18.12 -18.86 -37.75
N LEU A 655 18.46 -17.74 -38.38
CA LEU A 655 17.96 -17.33 -39.69
C LEU A 655 19.12 -17.35 -40.69
N PRO A 656 18.88 -17.55 -41.99
CA PRO A 656 19.94 -17.61 -42.99
C PRO A 656 20.53 -16.25 -43.38
N VAL A 657 20.29 -15.21 -42.58
CA VAL A 657 20.71 -13.83 -42.82
C VAL A 657 21.21 -13.22 -41.51
N ASP A 658 22.43 -12.67 -41.54
CA ASP A 658 23.11 -12.16 -40.34
C ASP A 658 22.85 -10.67 -40.05
N ASN A 659 22.38 -9.89 -41.03
CA ASN A 659 22.22 -8.43 -40.92
C ASN A 659 20.81 -8.00 -40.44
N LEU A 660 20.19 -8.76 -39.54
CA LEU A 660 18.84 -8.46 -39.01
C LEU A 660 18.88 -8.12 -37.53
N THR A 661 18.20 -7.04 -37.16
CA THR A 661 17.97 -6.72 -35.75
C THR A 661 16.73 -7.46 -35.25
N ASP A 662 16.90 -8.42 -34.34
CA ASP A 662 15.78 -9.10 -33.69
C ASP A 662 15.14 -8.17 -32.65
N ILE A 663 13.87 -7.80 -32.87
CA ILE A 663 13.09 -6.99 -31.93
C ILE A 663 12.72 -7.84 -30.69
N GLY A 664 12.61 -9.15 -30.86
CA GLY A 664 12.05 -10.07 -29.88
C GLY A 664 10.52 -10.01 -29.84
N LEU A 665 9.89 -11.13 -29.45
CA LEU A 665 8.43 -11.23 -29.39
C LEU A 665 7.82 -10.33 -28.30
N ASP A 666 8.45 -10.22 -27.12
CA ASP A 666 7.88 -9.45 -26.02
C ASP A 666 7.85 -7.95 -26.27
N PRO A 667 8.94 -7.32 -26.76
CA PRO A 667 8.90 -5.91 -27.11
C PRO A 667 7.91 -5.63 -28.24
N ALA A 668 7.76 -6.56 -29.20
CA ALA A 668 6.81 -6.43 -30.30
C ALA A 668 5.33 -6.50 -29.88
N LEU A 669 5.03 -7.16 -28.76
CA LEU A 669 3.68 -7.20 -28.20
C LEU A 669 3.32 -5.94 -27.39
N ASN A 670 4.29 -5.07 -27.08
CA ASN A 670 4.11 -3.84 -26.34
C ASN A 670 4.14 -2.62 -27.29
N PRO A 671 3.00 -2.00 -27.64
CA PRO A 671 2.98 -0.95 -28.65
C PRO A 671 3.86 0.27 -28.33
N PRO A 672 3.89 0.82 -27.09
CA PRO A 672 4.81 1.89 -26.73
C PRO A 672 6.30 1.53 -26.90
N LEU A 673 6.69 0.31 -26.53
CA LEU A 673 8.07 -0.13 -26.66
C LEU A 673 8.45 -0.38 -28.12
N LEU A 674 7.55 -0.99 -28.90
CA LEU A 674 7.73 -1.20 -30.33
C LEU A 674 7.91 0.12 -31.09
N ALA A 675 7.11 1.14 -30.75
CA ALA A 675 7.24 2.49 -31.32
C ALA A 675 8.56 3.20 -30.97
N LYS A 676 9.20 2.81 -29.86
CA LYS A 676 10.50 3.34 -29.44
C LYS A 676 11.67 2.62 -30.13
N ILE A 677 11.51 1.33 -30.41
CA ILE A 677 12.53 0.50 -31.07
C ILE A 677 12.62 0.88 -32.56
N LEU A 678 11.49 1.11 -33.21
CA LEU A 678 11.43 1.43 -34.63
C LEU A 678 11.56 2.96 -34.84
N PRO A 679 12.56 3.45 -35.59
CA PRO A 679 12.69 4.88 -35.88
C PRO A 679 11.55 5.36 -36.80
N SER A 680 10.88 6.45 -36.43
CA SER A 680 9.72 6.98 -37.19
C SER A 680 10.06 7.70 -38.49
N LYS A 681 11.30 8.18 -38.64
CA LYS A 681 11.73 8.97 -39.80
C LYS A 681 12.44 8.17 -40.89
N GLU A 682 12.86 6.94 -40.58
CA GLU A 682 13.64 6.11 -41.50
C GLU A 682 12.74 5.06 -42.18
N ALA A 683 13.13 4.63 -43.38
CA ALA A 683 12.48 3.50 -44.03
C ALA A 683 12.89 2.21 -43.32
N GLN A 684 11.90 1.48 -42.82
CA GLN A 684 12.10 0.26 -42.05
C GLN A 684 11.22 -0.84 -42.62
N THR A 685 11.78 -2.05 -42.75
CA THR A 685 11.04 -3.23 -43.18
C THR A 685 11.17 -4.30 -42.11
N VAL A 686 10.05 -4.67 -41.49
CA VAL A 686 10.01 -5.66 -40.40
C VAL A 686 9.50 -7.00 -40.94
N GLY A 687 10.31 -8.05 -40.81
CA GLY A 687 9.88 -9.43 -41.06
C GLY A 687 9.16 -10.01 -39.84
N VAL A 688 7.92 -10.47 -39.99
CA VAL A 688 7.19 -11.17 -38.92
C VAL A 688 7.02 -12.63 -39.31
N ILE A 689 7.58 -13.53 -38.51
CA ILE A 689 7.58 -14.97 -38.78
C ILE A 689 6.56 -15.66 -37.88
N GLY A 690 5.58 -16.33 -38.49
CA GLY A 690 4.57 -17.14 -37.80
C GLY A 690 3.14 -16.64 -37.99
N ALA A 691 2.17 -17.47 -37.59
CA ALA A 691 0.74 -17.19 -37.69
C ALA A 691 -0.02 -17.49 -36.39
N SER A 692 0.71 -17.52 -35.26
CA SER A 692 0.13 -17.69 -33.92
C SER A 692 -0.67 -16.45 -33.50
N HIS A 693 -1.47 -16.55 -32.45
CA HIS A 693 -2.19 -15.41 -31.88
C HIS A 693 -1.28 -14.21 -31.59
N SER A 694 -0.09 -14.47 -31.03
CA SER A 694 0.92 -13.44 -30.79
C SER A 694 1.46 -12.84 -32.09
N ALA A 695 1.64 -13.63 -33.15
CA ALA A 695 2.07 -13.13 -34.47
C ALA A 695 1.07 -12.13 -35.04
N ILE A 696 -0.22 -12.46 -34.98
CA ILE A 696 -1.29 -11.58 -35.50
C ILE A 696 -1.39 -10.29 -34.70
N LEU A 697 -1.22 -10.36 -33.38
CA LEU A 697 -1.13 -9.16 -32.53
C LEU A 697 0.05 -8.26 -32.92
N VAL A 698 1.22 -8.83 -33.19
CA VAL A 698 2.40 -8.08 -33.68
C VAL A 698 2.09 -7.42 -35.02
N LEU A 699 1.48 -8.14 -35.97
CA LEU A 699 1.07 -7.57 -37.26
C LEU A 699 0.11 -6.39 -37.08
N ARG A 700 -0.88 -6.52 -36.20
CA ARG A 700 -1.82 -5.44 -35.88
C ARG A 700 -1.11 -4.23 -35.27
N ASN A 701 -0.18 -4.45 -34.34
CA ASN A 701 0.59 -3.37 -33.72
C ASN A 701 1.46 -2.63 -34.75
N LEU A 702 2.16 -3.38 -35.62
CA LEU A 702 2.97 -2.80 -36.70
C LEU A 702 2.12 -2.05 -37.72
N TYR A 703 0.95 -2.59 -38.10
CA TYR A 703 0.00 -1.89 -38.97
C TYR A 703 -0.47 -0.58 -38.35
N ASN A 704 -0.84 -0.57 -37.07
CA ASN A 704 -1.26 0.64 -36.36
C ASN A 704 -0.14 1.69 -36.33
N LEU A 705 1.12 1.29 -36.17
CA LEU A 705 2.27 2.21 -36.26
C LEU A 705 2.47 2.72 -37.69
N ALA A 706 2.42 1.84 -38.69
CA ALA A 706 2.66 2.18 -40.09
C ALA A 706 1.58 3.13 -40.65
N SER A 707 0.33 2.94 -40.25
CA SER A 707 -0.82 3.77 -40.65
C SER A 707 -0.93 5.10 -39.89
N SER A 708 -0.13 5.32 -38.85
CA SER A 708 -0.16 6.53 -38.03
C SER A 708 1.17 7.28 -38.01
N SER A 709 2.10 6.80 -37.20
CA SER A 709 3.31 7.52 -36.78
C SER A 709 4.56 7.15 -37.59
N HIS A 710 4.52 6.05 -38.34
CA HIS A 710 5.67 5.48 -39.06
C HIS A 710 5.32 5.26 -40.55
N PRO A 711 5.11 6.33 -41.35
CA PRO A 711 4.59 6.20 -42.72
C PRO A 711 5.50 5.38 -43.67
N ASN A 712 6.80 5.28 -43.35
CA ASN A 712 7.79 4.54 -44.11
C ASN A 712 8.00 3.09 -43.61
N LEU A 713 7.24 2.64 -42.62
CA LEU A 713 7.29 1.28 -42.11
C LEU A 713 6.56 0.32 -43.06
N ARG A 714 7.22 -0.79 -43.40
CA ARG A 714 6.64 -1.91 -44.17
C ARG A 714 6.84 -3.22 -43.43
N VAL A 715 5.95 -4.17 -43.66
CA VAL A 715 5.96 -5.47 -42.97
C VAL A 715 5.91 -6.60 -43.99
N LEU A 716 6.82 -7.57 -43.84
CA LEU A 716 6.77 -8.83 -44.56
C LEU A 716 6.30 -9.92 -43.60
N TRP A 717 5.13 -10.49 -43.84
CA TRP A 717 4.56 -11.53 -42.99
C TRP A 717 4.82 -12.92 -43.58
N PHE A 718 5.65 -13.72 -42.91
CA PHE A 718 6.00 -15.08 -43.33
C PHE A 718 5.09 -16.10 -42.63
N THR A 719 4.33 -16.87 -43.41
CA THR A 719 3.45 -17.92 -42.87
C THR A 719 3.47 -19.20 -43.68
N ARG A 720 3.49 -20.33 -42.97
CA ARG A 720 3.50 -21.69 -43.53
C ARG A 720 2.12 -22.24 -43.85
N HIS A 721 1.09 -21.79 -43.12
CA HIS A 721 -0.26 -22.34 -43.20
C HIS A 721 -1.31 -21.23 -43.16
N PRO A 722 -2.54 -21.50 -43.63
CA PRO A 722 -3.68 -20.61 -43.42
C PRO A 722 -3.95 -20.34 -41.93
N LEU A 723 -4.62 -19.22 -41.66
CA LEU A 723 -5.03 -18.87 -40.30
C LEU A 723 -5.99 -19.93 -39.75
N ARG A 724 -5.80 -20.30 -38.48
CA ARG A 724 -6.64 -21.26 -37.78
C ARG A 724 -7.39 -20.55 -36.66
N TYR A 725 -8.70 -20.71 -36.62
CA TYR A 725 -9.56 -20.12 -35.60
C TYR A 725 -9.95 -21.17 -34.57
N ALA A 726 -10.21 -20.71 -33.35
CA ALA A 726 -10.90 -21.53 -32.38
C ALA A 726 -12.39 -21.55 -32.69
N GLU A 727 -13.00 -22.72 -32.65
CA GLU A 727 -14.40 -22.92 -33.05
C GLU A 727 -15.17 -23.45 -31.83
N GLU A 728 -16.25 -22.76 -31.45
CA GLU A 728 -17.13 -23.25 -30.39
C GLU A 728 -17.92 -24.48 -30.88
N ARG A 729 -17.92 -25.53 -30.06
CA ARG A 729 -18.66 -26.79 -30.24
C ARG A 729 -19.55 -27.01 -29.02
N ASP A 730 -20.41 -28.03 -29.04
CA ASP A 730 -21.31 -28.36 -27.93
C ASP A 730 -20.53 -28.66 -26.63
N GLY A 731 -20.35 -27.63 -25.79
CA GLY A 731 -19.69 -27.72 -24.49
C GLY A 731 -18.15 -27.67 -24.50
N TRP A 732 -17.49 -27.54 -25.67
CA TRP A 732 -16.03 -27.44 -25.78
C TRP A 732 -15.59 -26.56 -26.95
N ILE A 733 -14.29 -26.27 -27.06
CA ILE A 733 -13.74 -25.41 -28.11
C ILE A 733 -12.70 -26.20 -28.90
N LEU A 734 -12.91 -26.34 -30.21
CA LEU A 734 -11.91 -26.92 -31.11
C LEU A 734 -10.76 -25.93 -31.27
N ARG A 735 -9.52 -26.43 -31.17
CA ARG A 735 -8.28 -25.62 -31.17
C ARG A 735 -8.25 -24.58 -30.04
N ASP A 736 -8.66 -24.98 -28.84
CA ASP A 736 -8.75 -24.08 -27.68
C ASP A 736 -7.40 -23.44 -27.31
N ASN A 737 -6.29 -24.17 -27.46
CA ASN A 737 -4.95 -23.64 -27.14
C ASN A 737 -4.19 -23.12 -28.37
N THR A 738 -4.62 -23.47 -29.58
CA THR A 738 -3.84 -23.26 -30.81
C THR A 738 -4.51 -22.31 -31.81
N GLY A 739 -5.82 -22.07 -31.72
CA GLY A 739 -6.59 -21.21 -32.63
C GLY A 739 -6.66 -19.73 -32.20
N LEU A 740 -6.86 -18.85 -33.18
CA LEU A 740 -7.14 -17.42 -32.96
C LEU A 740 -8.51 -17.22 -32.31
N LYS A 741 -8.59 -16.27 -31.36
CA LYS A 741 -9.79 -15.95 -30.57
C LYS A 741 -9.97 -14.45 -30.35
N GLY A 742 -11.18 -14.06 -29.96
CA GLY A 742 -11.53 -12.70 -29.51
C GLY A 742 -11.32 -11.62 -30.58
N ALA A 743 -10.99 -10.41 -30.13
CA ALA A 743 -10.79 -9.25 -31.01
C ALA A 743 -9.70 -9.47 -32.07
N VAL A 744 -8.68 -10.28 -31.77
CA VAL A 744 -7.59 -10.60 -32.72
C VAL A 744 -8.08 -11.50 -33.84
N ALA A 745 -8.92 -12.50 -33.53
CA ALA A 745 -9.55 -13.33 -34.56
C ALA A 745 -10.45 -12.51 -35.48
N THR A 746 -11.24 -11.60 -34.90
CA THR A 746 -12.14 -10.72 -35.65
C THR A 746 -11.33 -9.84 -36.61
N TRP A 747 -10.30 -9.14 -36.09
CA TRP A 747 -9.41 -8.32 -36.90
C TRP A 747 -8.71 -9.12 -38.00
N ALA A 748 -8.29 -10.37 -37.71
CA ALA A 748 -7.66 -11.23 -38.71
C ALA A 748 -8.61 -11.62 -39.84
N LYS A 749 -9.87 -11.96 -39.53
CA LYS A 749 -10.90 -12.27 -40.54
C LYS A 749 -11.18 -11.09 -41.46
N GLU A 750 -11.23 -9.89 -40.88
CA GLU A 750 -11.54 -8.65 -41.61
C GLU A 750 -10.37 -8.13 -42.46
N ASN A 751 -9.14 -8.60 -42.25
CA ASN A 751 -7.96 -7.96 -42.83
C ASN A 751 -6.92 -8.91 -43.45
N LEU A 752 -6.78 -10.14 -42.94
CA LEU A 752 -5.65 -11.03 -43.26
C LEU A 752 -6.02 -12.32 -44.00
N GLU A 753 -7.31 -12.60 -44.19
CA GLU A 753 -7.77 -13.72 -45.02
C GLU A 753 -7.33 -13.55 -46.48
N GLU A 754 -7.13 -14.67 -47.19
CA GLU A 754 -6.54 -14.65 -48.54
C GLU A 754 -7.40 -13.91 -49.57
N ASP A 755 -8.72 -14.03 -49.45
CA ASP A 755 -9.72 -13.37 -50.28
C ASP A 755 -9.98 -11.92 -49.85
N VAL A 756 -9.72 -11.58 -48.58
CA VAL A 756 -9.98 -10.25 -48.01
C VAL A 756 -8.77 -9.32 -48.13
N MET A 757 -7.57 -9.81 -47.82
CA MET A 757 -6.34 -9.02 -47.69
C MET A 757 -6.03 -8.13 -48.90
N PRO A 758 -6.20 -8.56 -50.17
CA PRO A 758 -5.93 -7.70 -51.33
C PRO A 758 -6.78 -6.43 -51.39
N SER A 759 -7.97 -6.45 -50.77
CA SER A 759 -8.91 -5.32 -50.73
C SER A 759 -8.85 -4.51 -49.42
N SER A 760 -8.22 -5.05 -48.38
CA SER A 760 -8.08 -4.37 -47.09
C SER A 760 -6.94 -3.35 -47.11
N ASP A 761 -7.11 -2.27 -46.33
CA ASP A 761 -6.09 -1.24 -46.11
C ASP A 761 -4.76 -1.78 -45.57
N VAL A 762 -4.76 -2.96 -44.92
CA VAL A 762 -3.52 -3.57 -44.42
C VAL A 762 -2.55 -3.92 -45.55
N SER A 763 -3.05 -4.19 -46.77
CA SER A 763 -2.22 -4.52 -47.94
C SER A 763 -1.27 -3.40 -48.37
N LYS A 764 -1.58 -2.15 -48.00
CA LYS A 764 -0.71 -0.98 -48.24
C LYS A 764 0.60 -1.06 -47.46
N TYR A 765 0.62 -1.79 -46.34
CA TYR A 765 1.73 -1.82 -45.39
C TYR A 765 2.29 -3.23 -45.15
N ILE A 766 1.43 -4.26 -45.20
CA ILE A 766 1.77 -5.66 -44.92
C ILE A 766 1.70 -6.47 -46.21
N LYS A 767 2.78 -7.19 -46.51
CA LYS A 767 2.83 -8.17 -47.60
C LYS A 767 2.96 -9.58 -47.05
N LYS A 768 2.00 -10.45 -47.37
CA LYS A 768 2.04 -11.88 -47.01
C LYS A 768 3.01 -12.63 -47.93
N ILE A 769 3.90 -13.42 -47.33
CA ILE A 769 4.88 -14.29 -47.97
C ILE A 769 4.58 -15.71 -47.52
N SER A 770 4.16 -16.57 -48.46
CA SER A 770 3.95 -17.98 -48.18
C SER A 770 5.29 -18.71 -48.07
N THR A 771 5.45 -19.48 -47.00
CA THR A 771 6.61 -20.35 -46.76
C THR A 771 6.23 -21.84 -46.79
N HIS A 772 5.07 -22.18 -47.37
CA HIS A 772 4.53 -23.54 -47.39
C HIS A 772 5.39 -24.55 -48.17
N THR A 773 5.96 -24.14 -49.32
CA THR A 773 6.69 -25.05 -50.23
C THR A 773 8.18 -25.13 -49.93
N ASP A 774 8.82 -23.99 -49.64
CA ASP A 774 10.25 -23.90 -49.34
C ASP A 774 10.49 -22.68 -48.44
N GLU A 775 10.58 -22.95 -47.13
CA GLU A 775 10.75 -21.92 -46.11
C GLU A 775 12.12 -21.23 -46.20
N GLU A 776 13.17 -22.02 -46.45
CA GLU A 776 14.55 -21.55 -46.53
C GLU A 776 14.76 -20.65 -47.74
N ALA A 777 14.26 -21.04 -48.92
CA ALA A 777 14.34 -20.21 -50.12
C ALA A 777 13.55 -18.90 -49.99
N ALA A 778 12.39 -18.92 -49.32
CA ALA A 778 11.62 -17.72 -49.05
C ALA A 778 12.37 -16.77 -48.08
N TYR A 779 13.00 -17.31 -47.05
CA TYR A 779 13.83 -16.53 -46.14
C TYR A 779 15.03 -15.91 -46.86
N GLN A 780 15.81 -16.70 -47.61
CA GLN A 780 16.95 -16.19 -48.38
C GLN A 780 16.55 -15.12 -49.41
N ARG A 781 15.35 -15.21 -49.98
CA ARG A 781 14.87 -14.24 -50.97
C ARG A 781 14.39 -12.92 -50.35
N PHE A 782 13.66 -12.97 -49.24
CA PHE A 782 12.92 -11.80 -48.75
C PHE A 782 13.50 -11.20 -47.45
N LEU A 783 14.07 -12.02 -46.55
CA LEU A 783 14.66 -11.51 -45.31
C LEU A 783 15.82 -10.52 -45.52
N PRO A 784 16.68 -10.62 -46.56
CA PRO A 784 17.72 -9.62 -46.79
C PRO A 784 17.21 -8.20 -47.02
N SER A 785 15.92 -8.03 -47.37
CA SER A 785 15.28 -6.72 -47.53
C SER A 785 14.70 -6.15 -46.22
N CYS A 786 14.69 -6.95 -45.15
CA CYS A 786 14.23 -6.54 -43.83
C CYS A 786 15.38 -5.87 -43.06
N THR A 787 15.04 -4.86 -42.26
CA THR A 787 15.97 -4.26 -41.28
C THR A 787 15.84 -4.93 -39.92
N HIS A 788 14.64 -5.40 -39.60
CA HIS A 788 14.30 -6.03 -38.33
C HIS A 788 13.50 -7.31 -38.51
N VAL A 789 13.47 -8.16 -37.49
CA VAL A 789 12.66 -9.38 -37.47
C VAL A 789 11.96 -9.58 -36.13
N VAL A 790 10.79 -10.20 -36.17
CA VAL A 790 10.06 -10.73 -35.00
C VAL A 790 9.72 -12.19 -35.26
N GLN A 791 10.20 -13.08 -34.39
CA GLN A 791 9.89 -14.51 -34.47
C GLN A 791 8.79 -14.89 -33.47
N ALA A 792 7.60 -15.21 -33.97
CA ALA A 792 6.42 -15.61 -33.18
C ALA A 792 6.14 -17.13 -33.32
N VAL A 793 7.18 -17.94 -33.14
CA VAL A 793 7.24 -19.37 -33.49
C VAL A 793 7.12 -20.33 -32.30
N GLY A 794 6.87 -19.80 -31.10
CA GLY A 794 6.65 -20.58 -29.88
C GLY A 794 7.49 -20.10 -28.71
N PHE A 795 7.46 -20.87 -27.63
CA PHE A 795 8.21 -20.62 -26.41
C PHE A 795 9.10 -21.81 -26.10
N LYS A 796 10.26 -21.54 -25.53
CA LYS A 796 11.17 -22.52 -24.95
C LYS A 796 11.18 -22.33 -23.44
N GLN A 797 11.36 -23.42 -22.74
CA GLN A 797 11.48 -23.42 -21.31
C GLN A 797 12.70 -22.60 -20.85
N ASP A 798 12.53 -21.85 -19.75
CA ASP A 798 13.62 -21.12 -19.11
C ASP A 798 14.57 -22.06 -18.37
N LYS A 799 15.79 -21.59 -18.09
CA LYS A 799 16.85 -22.40 -17.47
C LYS A 799 16.35 -23.08 -16.18
N VAL A 800 16.54 -24.39 -16.10
CA VAL A 800 16.22 -25.22 -14.94
C VAL A 800 17.48 -25.36 -14.07
N PRO A 801 17.34 -25.42 -12.72
CA PRO A 801 18.48 -25.74 -11.87
C PRO A 801 19.13 -27.08 -12.22
N ILE A 802 20.43 -27.19 -11.99
CA ILE A 802 21.14 -28.46 -12.11
C ILE A 802 20.63 -29.39 -11.00
N LEU A 803 20.05 -30.52 -11.39
CA LEU A 803 19.53 -31.51 -10.45
C LEU A 803 20.59 -32.59 -10.20
N LYS A 804 20.79 -32.92 -8.93
CA LYS A 804 21.69 -33.99 -8.50
C LYS A 804 21.02 -34.96 -7.56
N ARG A 805 21.52 -36.18 -7.49
CA ARG A 805 21.17 -37.18 -6.46
C ARG A 805 22.47 -37.75 -5.92
N ASN A 806 22.72 -37.55 -4.63
CA ASN A 806 23.92 -38.02 -3.94
C ASN A 806 25.25 -37.59 -4.62
N GLY A 807 25.27 -36.38 -5.19
CA GLY A 807 26.46 -35.79 -5.82
C GLY A 807 26.59 -36.02 -7.34
N GLU A 808 25.83 -36.96 -7.91
CA GLU A 808 25.79 -37.25 -9.34
C GLU A 808 24.67 -36.48 -10.05
N ASP A 809 24.88 -36.14 -11.33
CA ASP A 809 23.87 -35.43 -12.13
C ASP A 809 22.64 -36.33 -12.36
N LEU A 810 21.46 -35.76 -12.10
CA LEU A 810 20.18 -36.45 -12.20
C LEU A 810 19.44 -36.00 -13.46
N GLU A 811 19.47 -36.85 -14.49
CA GLU A 811 18.62 -36.67 -15.66
C GLU A 811 17.17 -37.04 -15.35
N VAL A 812 16.24 -36.18 -15.75
CA VAL A 812 14.82 -36.33 -15.43
C VAL A 812 13.92 -36.10 -16.63
N LYS A 813 12.82 -36.84 -16.69
CA LYS A 813 11.75 -36.71 -17.68
C LYS A 813 10.45 -36.31 -16.99
N TYR A 814 9.87 -35.19 -17.43
CA TYR A 814 8.60 -34.67 -16.91
C TYR A 814 7.41 -35.54 -17.32
N ASN A 815 6.50 -35.78 -16.38
CA ASN A 815 5.22 -36.46 -16.61
C ASN A 815 4.07 -35.45 -16.57
N ASN A 816 3.48 -35.19 -17.73
CA ASN A 816 2.40 -34.21 -17.91
C ASN A 816 1.04 -34.59 -17.31
N LYS A 817 0.89 -35.81 -16.76
CA LYS A 817 -0.34 -36.23 -16.05
C LYS A 817 -0.24 -36.02 -14.54
N THR A 818 0.95 -36.24 -13.97
CA THR A 818 1.18 -36.20 -12.51
C THR A 818 1.95 -34.96 -12.04
N ALA A 819 2.50 -34.19 -12.99
CA ALA A 819 3.43 -33.10 -12.78
C ALA A 819 4.73 -33.46 -12.04
N GLY A 820 5.00 -34.75 -11.89
CA GLY A 820 6.25 -35.27 -11.32
C GLY A 820 7.28 -35.55 -12.39
N PHE A 821 8.44 -36.03 -11.94
CA PHE A 821 9.53 -36.46 -12.79
C PHE A 821 9.82 -37.94 -12.61
N ALA A 822 10.31 -38.57 -13.67
CA ALA A 822 10.94 -39.89 -13.63
C ALA A 822 12.42 -39.77 -14.00
N ASP A 823 13.28 -40.57 -13.38
CA ASP A 823 14.70 -40.63 -13.75
C ASP A 823 14.94 -41.46 -15.03
N ALA A 824 16.20 -41.62 -15.43
CA ALA A 824 16.58 -42.38 -16.62
C ALA A 824 16.12 -43.85 -16.60
N LYS A 825 15.85 -44.43 -15.42
CA LYS A 825 15.33 -45.81 -15.25
C LYS A 825 13.80 -45.86 -15.27
N GLY A 826 13.13 -44.70 -15.34
CA GLY A 826 11.68 -44.59 -15.29
C GLY A 826 11.11 -44.56 -13.87
N GLU A 827 11.95 -44.48 -12.84
CA GLU A 827 11.50 -44.43 -11.45
C GLU A 827 11.09 -43.01 -11.05
N LYS A 828 10.01 -42.87 -10.28
CA LYS A 828 9.51 -41.56 -9.83
C LYS A 828 10.54 -40.87 -8.93
N VAL A 829 10.91 -39.64 -9.28
CA VAL A 829 11.78 -38.80 -8.46
C VAL A 829 10.95 -38.20 -7.32
N LYS A 830 11.21 -38.64 -6.09
CA LYS A 830 10.48 -38.21 -4.90
C LYS A 830 10.66 -36.70 -4.65
N GLY A 831 9.57 -36.04 -4.29
CA GLY A 831 9.57 -34.63 -3.89
C GLY A 831 9.85 -33.62 -5.00
N LEU A 832 10.07 -34.04 -6.25
CA LEU A 832 10.34 -33.15 -7.38
C LEU A 832 9.12 -33.05 -8.29
N TYR A 833 8.61 -31.83 -8.44
CA TYR A 833 7.42 -31.54 -9.24
C TYR A 833 7.61 -30.26 -10.06
N ALA A 834 6.74 -30.03 -11.04
CA ALA A 834 6.79 -28.84 -11.85
C ALA A 834 5.42 -28.42 -12.39
N ALA A 835 5.26 -27.14 -12.71
CA ALA A 835 4.02 -26.62 -13.24
C ALA A 835 4.23 -25.39 -14.13
N GLY A 836 3.21 -25.10 -14.95
CA GLY A 836 3.13 -23.88 -15.75
C GLY A 836 3.43 -24.09 -17.22
N ILE A 837 3.71 -23.00 -17.93
CA ILE A 837 3.90 -23.02 -19.40
C ILE A 837 5.10 -23.85 -19.86
N ALA A 838 6.15 -23.96 -19.03
CA ALA A 838 7.27 -24.86 -19.26
C ALA A 838 6.90 -26.34 -19.03
N TRP A 839 5.91 -26.59 -18.19
CA TRP A 839 5.53 -27.90 -17.70
C TRP A 839 4.00 -28.10 -17.77
N PRO A 840 3.37 -27.95 -18.95
CA PRO A 840 1.93 -27.93 -19.06
C PRO A 840 1.34 -29.34 -18.95
N GLU A 841 0.07 -29.40 -18.59
CA GLU A 841 -0.74 -30.61 -18.73
C GLU A 841 -0.96 -30.91 -20.22
N GLN A 842 -0.83 -32.18 -20.60
CA GLN A 842 -1.23 -32.64 -21.93
C GLN A 842 -2.69 -33.08 -21.86
N VAL A 843 -3.53 -32.49 -22.71
CA VAL A 843 -4.94 -32.81 -22.83
C VAL A 843 -5.24 -33.32 -24.23
N THR A 844 -6.19 -34.24 -24.34
CA THR A 844 -6.70 -34.74 -25.62
C THR A 844 -8.13 -34.27 -25.78
N ASP A 845 -8.44 -33.63 -26.89
CA ASP A 845 -9.79 -33.19 -27.21
C ASP A 845 -10.67 -34.38 -27.67
N PRO A 846 -12.01 -34.22 -27.76
CA PRO A 846 -12.90 -35.28 -28.21
C PRO A 846 -12.63 -35.83 -29.62
N GLU A 847 -11.90 -35.10 -30.46
CA GLU A 847 -11.49 -35.52 -31.82
C GLU A 847 -10.13 -36.25 -31.81
N GLY A 848 -9.52 -36.46 -30.64
CA GLY A 848 -8.24 -37.14 -30.49
C GLY A 848 -7.02 -36.23 -30.70
N ASN A 849 -7.21 -34.92 -30.89
CA ASN A 849 -6.09 -34.00 -31.02
C ASN A 849 -5.46 -33.74 -29.64
N VAL A 850 -4.14 -33.76 -29.60
CA VAL A 850 -3.37 -33.51 -28.39
C VAL A 850 -2.97 -32.04 -28.32
N GLU A 851 -3.32 -31.37 -27.22
CA GLU A 851 -2.94 -30.00 -26.92
C GLU A 851 -2.26 -29.87 -25.54
N LEU A 852 -1.51 -28.79 -25.36
CA LEU A 852 -0.94 -28.40 -24.07
C LEU A 852 -1.82 -27.34 -23.40
N ALA A 853 -2.31 -27.63 -22.21
CA ALA A 853 -3.23 -26.77 -21.48
C ALA A 853 -2.48 -25.62 -20.79
N VAL A 854 -2.45 -24.45 -21.43
CA VAL A 854 -1.73 -23.26 -20.94
C VAL A 854 -2.71 -22.13 -20.61
N GLY A 855 -2.64 -21.62 -19.37
CA GLY A 855 -3.43 -20.48 -18.90
C GLY A 855 -3.76 -20.57 -17.42
N LEU A 856 -4.07 -19.44 -16.78
CA LEU A 856 -4.29 -19.33 -15.33
C LEU A 856 -5.28 -20.39 -14.80
N ALA A 857 -6.51 -20.39 -15.33
CA ALA A 857 -7.55 -21.34 -14.91
C ALA A 857 -7.17 -22.81 -15.19
N LYS A 858 -6.40 -23.06 -16.27
CA LYS A 858 -5.92 -24.40 -16.64
C LYS A 858 -4.87 -24.90 -15.65
N PHE A 859 -3.91 -24.03 -15.29
CA PHE A 859 -2.93 -24.34 -14.24
C PHE A 859 -3.60 -24.65 -12.90
N MET A 860 -4.59 -23.84 -12.49
CA MET A 860 -5.34 -24.08 -11.26
C MET A 860 -6.09 -25.41 -11.29
N LYS A 861 -6.78 -25.72 -12.40
CA LYS A 861 -7.48 -26.99 -12.58
C LYS A 861 -6.53 -28.19 -12.50
N TYR A 862 -5.38 -28.08 -13.16
CA TYR A 862 -4.37 -29.13 -13.16
C TYR A 862 -3.82 -29.36 -11.75
N LEU A 863 -3.39 -28.29 -11.07
CA LEU A 863 -2.78 -28.34 -9.73
C LEU A 863 -3.74 -28.89 -8.68
N LYS A 864 -5.01 -28.49 -8.69
CA LYS A 864 -6.02 -29.07 -7.79
C LYS A 864 -6.13 -30.59 -7.88
N ARG A 865 -5.88 -31.16 -9.06
CA ARG A 865 -5.93 -32.61 -9.27
C ARG A 865 -4.66 -33.30 -8.79
N VAL A 866 -3.48 -32.73 -9.07
CA VAL A 866 -2.20 -33.43 -8.86
C VAL A 866 -1.55 -33.13 -7.52
N THR A 867 -1.71 -31.91 -6.96
CA THR A 867 -1.06 -31.51 -5.71
C THR A 867 -1.44 -32.38 -4.50
N PRO A 868 -2.68 -32.91 -4.34
CA PRO A 868 -2.99 -33.85 -3.27
C PRO A 868 -2.07 -35.10 -3.28
N GLU A 869 -1.76 -35.65 -4.45
CA GLU A 869 -0.87 -36.82 -4.61
C GLU A 869 0.61 -36.49 -4.34
N TRP A 870 0.99 -35.21 -4.40
CA TRP A 870 2.34 -34.79 -4.02
C TRP A 870 2.54 -34.84 -2.50
N THR A 871 1.44 -34.74 -1.75
CA THR A 871 1.41 -34.57 -0.30
C THR A 871 1.01 -35.83 0.46
N SER A 872 0.47 -36.84 -0.22
CA SER A 872 0.19 -38.15 0.37
C SER A 872 1.50 -38.84 0.78
N LYS A 873 1.60 -39.23 2.05
CA LYS A 873 2.77 -39.88 2.64
C LYS A 873 3.05 -41.25 2.06
#